data_AF-A0A7K4B317-F1
#
_entry.id   AF-A0A7K4B317-F1
#
_cell.length_a   1.000
_cell.length_b   1.000
_cell.length_c   1.000
_cell.angle_alpha   90.00
_cell.angle_beta   90.00
_cell.angle_gamma   90.00
#
_symmetry.space_group_name_H-M   'P 1'
#
loop_
_entity.id
_entity.type
_entity.pdbx_description
1 polymer ?
#
loop_
_entity_poly.entity_id
_entity_poly.type
_entity_poly.pdbx_seq_one_letter_code
_entity_poly.pdbx_strand_id
1 'polypeptide(L)'
;MKPKAPFRSGFSLKKSLMTSFIIIILISLLSITGFFYNETSRQIDERFWQDINQTELLLKVSSDRITKGQMLWEATYKMPLMAVMNLVLEEYEQTGRNPSKMDIPGIIDRVNPDYRDRIDFILINKTGVAEYATDIDDLNLDFSLWGPFYQTITEMRMNDTFRLDRAVRGFDVTTPWKIFAYQPTRDHKYLVETIFNISDDYSAEREELSLHFLVNQAMEQHPDILKLDLIGSTGMITSNMDKIPVPADPKDAEIAMELYAIKGTRDFFDEKNHTLTRFFFIESGDEESPAHEYINHVAKMVYSTKDYHSEKALLSTLAISLLIISIILAFAFAFLLSRFIFSPVDSLLGDLDKITKGDLSHPIRPSRHIEINRINRAVSQMIESVRNSIYSLELSEKRYYSLFSNASDAIILWGKDGIVHANPAAFTLFAWDTEDEKHTRVPDIQAQSEVIRTLLDKKKLPGDEWDQEIEIKGRGRCILNIRLVKMVLDDAPMSLIQIRDITKERRMLEEIHRLADIVRNTQAGIMAGPIQSPDIANEAYARMHGCTQEEAIKDGFFGPIHPDYKDSVPIWLKVAEEKGNMTGEATRIRKDGTEFPALHNLTMVSNNHGSEYLILNIQDISDQIQVWKLTLEKETLADSVNLLSSILENLPDPTFVIDITGNVLAWNKSMKILTRMSEEEVKEGKVSLAEAIYKEKRPLLIDKIIKPELDITGYYSNFKEEDGIYSADIAYHKSRGGTRYMWILASPLYNSKGMMIGAIETIRDITELKEAHKKQSELTDKLMLLSSLTRHDIRNKVTVIDGFRYFAESESTEPKVKELLALQKNAIQDMGKLIEFSKAYQEIGIHEPSWQNVCELFERAVLQVSADLKQVCDIQQAEIYADNLIYQVFYNLAENSVRHGGNVTTISLHVDTSGDNPVIVFEDDGQGIADHEKEHVFLRGYGKNTGFGLFLIREILAITGISIVENGIYGQGVRFEMKIPVNNFRLVNDMKNS
;
A
#
# COMPACT_ATOMS: atom_id res chain seq x y z
N MET A 1 -6.14 36.60 65.14
CA MET A 1 -5.22 35.90 64.22
C MET A 1 -5.77 36.00 62.81
N LYS A 2 -5.03 36.60 61.86
CA LYS A 2 -5.44 36.71 60.45
C LYS A 2 -5.33 35.34 59.74
N PRO A 3 -6.29 34.95 58.88
CA PRO A 3 -6.10 33.78 58.02
C PRO A 3 -5.15 34.14 56.86
N LYS A 4 -4.25 33.20 56.56
CA LYS A 4 -3.25 33.28 55.49
C LYS A 4 -3.90 33.36 54.10
N ALA A 5 -3.25 34.11 53.22
CA ALA A 5 -3.60 34.35 51.82
C ALA A 5 -3.77 33.05 50.99
N PRO A 6 -4.58 33.09 49.90
CA PRO A 6 -4.86 31.92 49.07
C PRO A 6 -3.65 31.55 48.20
N PHE A 7 -3.47 30.23 48.03
CA PHE A 7 -2.47 29.62 47.17
C PHE A 7 -2.61 30.07 45.71
N ARG A 8 -1.47 30.29 45.04
CA ARG A 8 -1.33 30.69 43.63
C ARG A 8 -2.13 29.78 42.69
N SER A 9 -2.81 30.41 41.73
CA SER A 9 -3.54 29.78 40.63
C SER A 9 -2.62 28.88 39.78
N GLY A 10 -2.64 27.57 40.01
CA GLY A 10 -2.13 26.62 39.04
C GLY A 10 -2.95 26.72 37.75
N PHE A 11 -2.28 26.75 36.60
CA PHE A 11 -2.94 26.62 35.31
C PHE A 11 -3.86 25.39 35.33
N SER A 12 -5.11 25.53 34.87
CA SER A 12 -6.01 24.37 34.84
C SER A 12 -5.38 23.27 33.98
N LEU A 13 -5.46 22.02 34.43
CA LEU A 13 -4.92 20.84 33.73
C LEU A 13 -5.33 20.83 32.25
N LYS A 14 -6.57 21.29 31.96
CA LYS A 14 -7.12 21.52 30.63
C LYS A 14 -6.25 22.44 29.76
N LYS A 15 -5.83 23.59 30.28
CA LYS A 15 -4.96 24.53 29.53
C LYS A 15 -3.59 23.92 29.25
N SER A 16 -3.00 23.25 30.24
CA SER A 16 -1.68 22.62 30.10
C SER A 16 -1.68 21.53 29.03
N LEU A 17 -2.67 20.63 29.07
CA LEU A 17 -2.81 19.55 28.08
C LEU A 17 -3.05 20.11 26.67
N MET A 18 -3.87 21.16 26.53
CA MET A 18 -4.08 21.82 25.24
C MET A 18 -2.79 22.42 24.67
N THR A 19 -2.03 23.17 25.48
CA THR A 19 -0.76 23.75 25.03
C THR A 19 0.24 22.67 24.62
N SER A 20 0.36 21.58 25.39
CA SER A 20 1.26 20.48 25.04
C SER A 20 0.86 19.80 23.73
N PHE A 21 -0.44 19.55 23.51
CA PHE A 21 -0.92 18.96 22.26
C PHE A 21 -0.64 19.86 21.05
N ILE A 22 -0.89 21.17 21.17
CA ILE A 22 -0.61 22.13 20.10
C ILE A 22 0.88 22.14 19.76
N ILE A 23 1.75 22.16 20.78
CA ILE A 23 3.21 22.17 20.58
C ILE A 23 3.67 20.90 19.86
N ILE A 24 3.18 19.71 20.27
CA ILE A 24 3.56 18.44 19.64
C ILE A 24 3.13 18.41 18.17
N ILE A 25 1.87 18.76 17.88
CA ILE A 25 1.35 18.79 16.51
C ILE A 25 2.15 19.79 15.65
N LEU A 26 2.46 20.97 16.19
CA LEU A 26 3.20 22.01 15.48
C LEU A 26 4.63 21.57 15.16
N ILE A 27 5.34 20.92 16.10
CA ILE A 27 6.69 20.39 15.89
C ILE A 27 6.67 19.29 14.83
N SER A 28 5.71 18.35 14.89
CA SER A 28 5.61 17.28 13.89
C SER A 28 5.35 17.83 12.49
N LEU A 29 4.42 18.79 12.36
CA LEU A 29 4.10 19.42 11.08
C LEU A 29 5.28 20.23 10.53
N LEU A 30 5.96 21.04 11.35
CA LEU A 30 7.18 21.76 10.98
C LEU A 30 8.27 20.80 10.47
N SER A 31 8.45 19.66 11.14
CA SER A 31 9.46 18.66 10.77
C SER A 31 9.14 18.01 9.42
N ILE A 32 7.88 17.63 9.20
CA ILE A 32 7.43 17.02 7.94
C ILE A 32 7.54 18.02 6.79
N THR A 33 7.00 19.23 6.94
CA THR A 33 7.06 20.26 5.89
C THR A 33 8.52 20.66 5.60
N GLY A 34 9.36 20.78 6.62
CA GLY A 34 10.78 21.07 6.46
C GLY A 34 11.54 19.97 5.71
N PHE A 35 11.25 18.69 6.01
CA PHE A 35 11.83 17.56 5.31
C PHE A 35 11.47 17.56 3.82
N PHE A 36 10.17 17.68 3.50
CA PHE A 36 9.71 17.72 2.11
C PHE A 36 10.27 18.93 1.36
N TYR A 37 10.29 20.12 1.97
CA TYR A 37 10.89 21.30 1.37
C TYR A 37 12.36 21.08 1.01
N ASN A 38 13.14 20.54 1.95
CA ASN A 38 14.57 20.31 1.74
C ASN A 38 14.83 19.26 0.65
N GLU A 39 14.06 18.17 0.64
CA GLU A 39 14.19 17.12 -0.37
C GLU A 39 13.81 17.61 -1.76
N THR A 40 12.67 18.29 -1.91
CA THR A 40 12.24 18.85 -3.20
C THR A 40 13.18 19.97 -3.68
N SER A 41 13.64 20.84 -2.78
CA SER A 41 14.62 21.88 -3.12
C SER A 41 15.92 21.26 -3.65
N ARG A 42 16.39 20.18 -3.02
CA ARG A 42 17.59 19.46 -3.47
C ARG A 42 17.40 18.86 -4.85
N GLN A 43 16.24 18.27 -5.14
CA GLN A 43 15.94 17.72 -6.47
C GLN A 43 15.90 18.80 -7.56
N ILE A 44 15.37 19.99 -7.25
CA ILE A 44 15.39 21.14 -8.17
C ILE A 44 16.85 21.58 -8.44
N ASP A 45 17.67 21.65 -7.38
CA ASP A 45 19.09 22.00 -7.52
C ASP A 45 19.86 20.97 -8.37
N GLU A 46 19.65 19.68 -8.11
CA GLU A 46 20.28 18.59 -8.85
C GLU A 46 19.88 18.61 -10.32
N ARG A 47 18.60 18.80 -10.65
CA ARG A 47 18.11 18.87 -12.03
C ARG A 47 18.70 20.07 -12.78
N PHE A 48 18.68 21.25 -12.17
CA PHE A 48 19.26 22.46 -12.76
C PHE A 48 20.73 22.26 -13.15
N TRP A 49 21.54 21.68 -12.25
CA TRP A 49 22.94 21.40 -12.55
C TRP A 49 23.13 20.26 -13.55
N GLN A 50 22.26 19.26 -13.54
CA GLN A 50 22.28 18.18 -14.52
C GLN A 50 22.07 18.72 -15.94
N ASP A 51 21.08 19.60 -16.14
CA ASP A 51 20.78 20.17 -17.46
C ASP A 51 21.97 20.95 -18.01
N ILE A 52 22.58 21.83 -17.19
CA ILE A 52 23.77 22.60 -17.59
C ILE A 52 24.94 21.69 -17.94
N ASN A 53 25.22 20.68 -17.11
CA ASN A 53 26.32 19.75 -17.34
C ASN A 53 26.08 18.85 -18.57
N GLN A 54 24.82 18.49 -18.84
CA GLN A 54 24.46 17.73 -20.04
C GLN A 54 24.65 18.57 -21.30
N THR A 55 24.24 19.84 -21.31
CA THR A 55 24.49 20.75 -22.44
C THR A 55 25.99 20.94 -22.68
N GLU A 56 26.78 21.14 -21.63
CA GLU A 56 28.24 21.23 -21.73
C GLU A 56 28.86 19.96 -22.35
N LEU A 57 28.45 18.79 -21.86
CA LEU A 57 28.92 17.50 -22.38
C LEU A 57 28.51 17.30 -23.84
N LEU A 58 27.26 17.64 -24.18
CA LEU A 58 26.74 17.56 -25.55
C LEU A 58 27.57 18.43 -26.48
N LEU A 59 27.85 19.68 -26.10
CA LEU A 59 28.66 20.59 -26.90
C LEU A 59 30.10 20.08 -27.08
N LYS A 60 30.72 19.55 -26.02
CA LYS A 60 32.06 18.92 -26.10
C LYS A 60 32.08 17.73 -27.06
N VAL A 61 31.14 16.80 -26.92
CA VAL A 61 31.06 15.59 -27.75
C VAL A 61 30.71 15.93 -29.21
N SER A 62 29.77 16.85 -29.42
CA SER A 62 29.38 17.28 -30.76
C SER A 62 30.50 18.05 -31.45
N SER A 63 31.28 18.86 -30.72
CA SER A 63 32.46 19.55 -31.26
C SER A 63 33.51 18.57 -31.79
N ASP A 64 33.82 17.51 -31.04
CA ASP A 64 34.75 16.45 -31.49
C ASP A 64 34.22 15.73 -32.76
N ARG A 65 32.91 15.44 -32.80
CA ARG A 65 32.27 14.81 -33.98
C ARG A 65 32.31 15.72 -35.21
N ILE A 66 31.98 16.99 -35.03
CA ILE A 66 32.01 17.98 -36.11
C ILE A 66 33.43 18.13 -36.63
N THR A 67 34.41 18.22 -35.74
CA THR A 67 35.83 18.34 -36.13
C THR A 67 36.24 17.14 -36.97
N LYS A 68 35.91 15.91 -36.56
CA LYS A 68 36.15 14.69 -37.35
C LYS A 68 35.43 14.68 -38.69
N GLY A 69 34.17 15.14 -38.74
CA GLY A 69 33.42 15.27 -39.99
C GLY A 69 34.03 16.29 -40.95
N GLN A 70 34.53 17.41 -40.42
CA GLN A 70 35.28 18.39 -41.21
C GLN A 70 36.63 17.83 -41.69
N MET A 71 37.39 17.10 -40.87
CA MET A 71 38.63 16.41 -41.30
C MET A 71 38.34 15.46 -42.46
N LEU A 72 37.21 14.76 -42.37
CA LEU A 72 36.72 13.83 -43.37
C LEU A 72 36.47 14.55 -44.70
N TRP A 73 35.79 15.69 -44.65
CA TRP A 73 35.54 16.53 -45.81
C TRP A 73 36.84 17.13 -46.39
N GLU A 74 37.73 17.63 -45.55
CA GLU A 74 39.03 18.22 -45.92
C GLU A 74 39.94 17.21 -46.63
N ALA A 75 39.90 15.93 -46.22
CA ALA A 75 40.66 14.86 -46.82
C ALA A 75 40.36 14.66 -48.32
N THR A 76 39.18 15.07 -48.81
CA THR A 76 38.83 14.98 -50.24
C THR A 76 39.73 15.85 -51.13
N TYR A 77 40.33 16.92 -50.58
CA TYR A 77 41.20 17.85 -51.31
C TYR A 77 42.70 17.51 -51.22
N LYS A 78 43.05 16.50 -50.42
CA LYS A 78 44.45 16.09 -50.20
C LYS A 78 45.14 15.68 -51.50
N MET A 79 44.48 14.89 -52.34
CA MET A 79 45.03 14.38 -53.60
C MET A 79 45.38 15.50 -54.60
N PRO A 80 44.47 16.44 -54.93
CA PRO A 80 44.79 17.61 -55.74
C PRO A 80 45.97 18.44 -55.20
N LEU A 81 45.96 18.75 -53.89
CA LEU A 81 47.02 19.51 -53.24
C LEU A 81 48.39 18.81 -53.31
N MET A 82 48.42 17.49 -53.06
CA MET A 82 49.64 16.68 -53.17
C MET A 82 50.17 16.61 -54.62
N ALA A 83 49.28 16.57 -55.61
CA ALA A 83 49.70 16.52 -57.02
C ALA A 83 50.49 17.78 -57.41
N VAL A 84 49.98 18.96 -57.03
CA VAL A 84 50.68 20.24 -57.29
C VAL A 84 51.94 20.34 -56.44
N MET A 85 51.88 19.94 -55.16
CA MET A 85 53.04 19.91 -54.27
C MET A 85 54.21 19.15 -54.87
N ASN A 86 53.95 17.95 -55.40
CA ASN A 86 54.98 17.13 -56.03
C ASN A 86 55.57 17.78 -57.28
N LEU A 87 54.75 18.43 -58.12
CA LEU A 87 55.24 19.15 -59.31
C LEU A 87 56.15 20.33 -58.92
N VAL A 88 55.80 21.09 -57.88
CA VAL A 88 56.62 22.20 -57.37
C VAL A 88 57.96 21.70 -56.85
N LEU A 89 57.95 20.62 -56.06
CA LEU A 89 59.16 20.02 -55.50
C LEU A 89 60.06 19.40 -56.59
N GLU A 90 59.47 18.76 -57.60
CA GLU A 90 60.21 18.22 -58.75
C GLU A 90 60.89 19.33 -59.56
N GLU A 91 60.17 20.42 -59.85
CA GLU A 91 60.70 21.56 -60.60
C GLU A 91 61.80 22.30 -59.81
N TYR A 92 61.64 22.43 -58.49
CA TYR A 92 62.67 22.98 -57.61
C TYR A 92 63.97 22.16 -57.65
N GLU A 93 63.87 20.82 -57.68
CA GLU A 93 65.05 19.97 -57.82
C GLU A 93 65.66 20.05 -59.23
N GLN A 94 64.85 20.07 -60.29
CA GLN A 94 65.33 20.17 -61.68
C GLN A 94 66.10 21.46 -61.97
N THR A 95 65.73 22.56 -61.32
CA THR A 95 66.38 23.87 -61.46
C THR A 95 67.65 24.03 -60.61
N GLY A 96 68.07 22.96 -59.93
CA GLY A 96 69.23 22.97 -59.04
C GLY A 96 68.96 23.69 -57.72
N ARG A 97 67.72 23.61 -57.20
CA ARG A 97 67.28 24.20 -55.92
C ARG A 97 67.37 25.72 -55.89
N ASN A 98 67.01 26.34 -57.01
CA ASN A 98 66.98 27.78 -57.17
C ASN A 98 65.60 28.22 -57.66
N PRO A 99 64.73 28.74 -56.78
CA PRO A 99 63.36 29.11 -57.14
C PRO A 99 63.26 30.13 -58.26
N SER A 100 64.21 31.07 -58.38
CA SER A 100 64.18 32.10 -59.43
C SER A 100 64.32 31.54 -60.86
N LYS A 101 64.63 30.25 -61.00
CA LYS A 101 64.74 29.54 -62.29
C LYS A 101 63.58 28.60 -62.57
N MET A 102 62.61 28.47 -61.67
CA MET A 102 61.44 27.61 -61.84
C MET A 102 60.45 28.23 -62.83
N ASP A 103 59.91 27.39 -63.72
CA ASP A 103 58.81 27.78 -64.61
C ASP A 103 57.47 27.70 -63.85
N ILE A 104 57.18 28.72 -63.05
CA ILE A 104 55.96 28.79 -62.23
C ILE A 104 54.69 28.65 -63.09
N PRO A 105 54.53 29.38 -64.23
CA PRO A 105 53.39 29.17 -65.12
C PRO A 105 53.33 27.73 -65.67
N GLY A 106 54.46 27.16 -66.08
CA GLY A 106 54.53 25.78 -66.58
C GLY A 106 54.22 24.69 -65.56
N ILE A 107 54.36 24.96 -64.25
CA ILE A 107 53.89 24.05 -63.19
C ILE A 107 52.36 23.98 -63.19
N ILE A 108 51.68 25.13 -63.19
CA ILE A 108 50.21 25.22 -63.17
C ILE A 108 49.60 24.61 -64.45
N ASP A 109 50.25 24.79 -65.60
CA ASP A 109 49.83 24.21 -66.88
C ASP A 109 49.82 22.68 -66.90
N ARG A 110 50.60 22.02 -66.03
CA ARG A 110 50.67 20.56 -65.89
C ARG A 110 49.64 19.99 -64.90
N VAL A 111 48.91 20.84 -64.18
CA VAL A 111 47.86 20.44 -63.24
C VAL A 111 46.61 19.99 -64.00
N ASN A 112 45.82 19.07 -63.43
CA ASN A 112 44.56 18.62 -64.04
C ASN A 112 43.65 19.85 -64.34
N PRO A 113 43.16 20.01 -65.58
CA PRO A 113 42.24 21.08 -65.96
C PRO A 113 41.04 21.25 -65.02
N ASP A 114 40.56 20.17 -64.40
CA ASP A 114 39.38 20.19 -63.51
C ASP A 114 39.55 21.09 -62.27
N TYR A 115 40.79 21.35 -61.84
CA TYR A 115 41.08 22.16 -60.64
C TYR A 115 42.26 23.12 -60.81
N ARG A 116 42.79 23.28 -62.04
CA ARG A 116 43.93 24.16 -62.35
C ARG A 116 43.69 25.62 -61.94
N ASP A 117 42.49 26.15 -62.18
CA ASP A 117 42.14 27.55 -61.88
C ASP A 117 41.83 27.79 -60.39
N ARG A 118 42.01 26.75 -59.54
CA ARG A 118 41.65 26.76 -58.12
C ARG A 118 42.84 26.45 -57.21
N ILE A 119 44.03 26.22 -57.75
CA ILE A 119 45.20 25.88 -56.95
C ILE A 119 46.31 26.92 -57.12
N ASP A 120 46.79 27.41 -55.98
CA ASP A 120 47.95 28.28 -55.88
C ASP A 120 49.05 27.62 -55.04
N PHE A 121 50.26 28.14 -55.08
CA PHE A 121 51.32 27.72 -54.18
C PHE A 121 52.26 28.88 -53.83
N ILE A 122 52.91 28.78 -52.68
CA ILE A 122 53.93 29.71 -52.22
C ILE A 122 55.16 28.98 -51.68
N LEU A 123 56.32 29.64 -51.74
CA LEU A 123 57.59 29.19 -51.19
C LEU A 123 57.99 30.11 -50.03
N ILE A 124 57.82 29.59 -48.81
CA ILE A 124 58.11 30.30 -47.56
C ILE A 124 59.56 30.02 -47.16
N ASN A 125 60.37 31.06 -47.03
CA ASN A 125 61.78 30.90 -46.67
C ASN A 125 61.99 30.67 -45.15
N LYS A 126 63.24 30.47 -44.74
CA LYS A 126 63.61 30.26 -43.32
C LYS A 126 63.23 31.39 -42.36
N THR A 127 63.01 32.62 -42.85
CA THR A 127 62.59 33.75 -42.02
C THR A 127 61.07 33.85 -41.93
N GLY A 128 60.33 32.93 -42.57
CA GLY A 128 58.87 32.96 -42.62
C GLY A 128 58.33 33.93 -43.66
N VAL A 129 59.10 34.34 -44.65
CA VAL A 129 58.63 35.26 -45.69
C VAL A 129 58.35 34.48 -46.98
N ALA A 130 57.17 34.68 -47.57
CA ALA A 130 56.82 34.15 -48.87
C ALA A 130 57.65 34.84 -49.96
N GLU A 131 58.67 34.13 -50.48
CA GLU A 131 59.62 34.69 -51.45
C GLU A 131 59.13 34.52 -52.90
N TYR A 132 58.30 33.50 -53.13
CA TYR A 132 57.69 33.23 -54.43
C TYR A 132 56.26 32.76 -54.20
N ALA A 133 55.35 33.19 -55.07
CA ALA A 133 53.94 32.86 -55.01
C ALA A 133 53.35 32.85 -56.42
N THR A 134 52.35 32.00 -56.65
CA THR A 134 51.55 32.00 -57.89
C THR A 134 50.55 33.16 -57.90
N ASP A 135 49.97 33.49 -56.73
CA ASP A 135 49.18 34.70 -56.50
C ASP A 135 50.12 35.86 -56.12
N ILE A 136 49.91 37.02 -56.72
CA ILE A 136 50.74 38.21 -56.48
C ILE A 136 50.47 38.84 -55.12
N ASP A 137 49.26 38.65 -54.57
CA ASP A 137 48.85 39.21 -53.29
C ASP A 137 49.52 38.50 -52.11
N ASP A 138 49.99 37.26 -52.29
CA ASP A 138 50.67 36.46 -51.28
C ASP A 138 52.21 36.68 -51.28
N LEU A 139 52.74 37.46 -52.23
CA LEU A 139 54.18 37.72 -52.33
C LEU A 139 54.68 38.68 -51.23
N ASN A 140 55.75 38.30 -50.53
CA ASN A 140 56.30 38.98 -49.35
C ASN A 140 55.42 38.91 -48.08
N LEU A 141 54.46 37.98 -48.01
CA LEU A 141 53.73 37.72 -46.77
C LEU A 141 54.71 37.29 -45.66
N ASP A 142 54.65 37.95 -44.50
CA ASP A 142 55.55 37.70 -43.36
C ASP A 142 54.84 36.91 -42.26
N PHE A 143 55.07 35.60 -42.24
CA PHE A 143 54.46 34.68 -41.30
C PHE A 143 54.93 34.86 -39.84
N SER A 144 56.02 35.61 -39.60
CA SER A 144 56.54 35.84 -38.24
C SER A 144 55.59 36.68 -37.35
N LEU A 145 54.61 37.33 -37.97
CA LEU A 145 53.58 38.12 -37.29
C LEU A 145 52.55 37.24 -36.54
N TRP A 146 52.44 35.95 -36.87
CA TRP A 146 51.51 35.00 -36.25
C TRP A 146 52.25 34.03 -35.32
N GLY A 147 52.74 34.54 -34.18
CA GLY A 147 53.70 33.90 -33.27
C GLY A 147 53.65 32.37 -33.12
N PRO A 148 52.57 31.77 -32.59
CA PRO A 148 52.47 30.31 -32.46
C PRO A 148 52.48 29.57 -33.80
N PHE A 149 51.73 30.07 -34.78
CA PHE A 149 51.69 29.51 -36.12
C PHE A 149 53.06 29.55 -36.83
N TYR A 150 53.84 30.61 -36.62
CA TYR A 150 55.21 30.74 -37.14
C TYR A 150 56.13 29.63 -36.62
N GLN A 151 55.97 29.25 -35.34
CA GLN A 151 56.73 28.13 -34.77
C GLN A 151 56.34 26.82 -35.46
N THR A 152 55.04 26.57 -35.64
CA THR A 152 54.53 25.38 -36.31
C THR A 152 55.05 25.22 -37.73
N ILE A 153 54.97 26.25 -38.57
CA ILE A 153 55.49 26.16 -39.95
C ILE A 153 57.02 26.06 -39.97
N THR A 154 57.71 26.62 -38.98
CA THR A 154 59.18 26.48 -38.83
C THR A 154 59.56 25.04 -38.51
N GLU A 155 58.80 24.37 -37.64
CA GLU A 155 58.97 22.95 -37.35
C GLU A 155 58.66 22.07 -38.56
N MET A 156 57.58 22.37 -39.29
CA MET A 156 57.22 21.67 -40.52
C MET A 156 58.28 21.81 -41.60
N ARG A 157 58.91 22.98 -41.74
CA ARG A 157 60.04 23.18 -42.66
C ARG A 157 61.20 22.22 -42.36
N MET A 158 61.38 21.85 -41.11
CA MET A 158 62.43 20.95 -40.64
C MET A 158 62.01 19.47 -40.65
N ASN A 159 60.75 19.16 -41.00
CA ASN A 159 60.18 17.83 -40.92
C ASN A 159 59.73 17.33 -42.31
N ASP A 160 60.27 16.21 -42.80
CA ASP A 160 60.12 15.72 -44.18
C ASP A 160 58.71 15.23 -44.59
N THR A 161 57.68 15.54 -43.80
CA THR A 161 56.32 15.02 -43.99
C THR A 161 55.38 16.05 -44.59
N PHE A 162 54.57 15.62 -45.55
CA PHE A 162 53.38 16.36 -45.98
C PHE A 162 52.40 16.54 -44.82
N ARG A 163 51.85 17.75 -44.68
CA ARG A 163 50.83 18.11 -43.70
C ARG A 163 49.66 18.78 -44.40
N LEU A 164 48.45 18.28 -44.17
CA LEU A 164 47.21 18.94 -44.58
C LEU A 164 46.72 19.80 -43.41
N ASP A 165 46.25 21.01 -43.69
CA ASP A 165 45.69 21.91 -42.68
C ASP A 165 44.17 22.01 -42.80
N ARG A 166 43.56 22.71 -41.85
CA ARG A 166 42.14 23.01 -41.87
C ARG A 166 41.79 23.89 -43.06
N ALA A 167 40.60 23.67 -43.59
CA ALA A 167 39.99 24.66 -44.46
C ALA A 167 39.60 25.88 -43.63
N VAL A 168 40.12 27.05 -44.01
CA VAL A 168 39.81 28.35 -43.40
C VAL A 168 39.21 29.29 -44.43
N ARG A 169 38.35 30.19 -43.97
CA ARG A 169 37.81 31.29 -44.77
C ARG A 169 38.58 32.54 -44.41
N GLY A 170 38.86 33.40 -45.38
CA GLY A 170 39.43 34.71 -45.11
C GLY A 170 38.51 35.56 -44.21
N PHE A 171 39.03 36.66 -43.67
CA PHE A 171 38.27 37.56 -42.78
C PHE A 171 37.07 38.26 -43.46
N ASP A 172 37.00 38.19 -44.79
CA ASP A 172 35.89 38.71 -45.59
C ASP A 172 34.98 37.55 -46.01
N VAL A 173 33.68 37.67 -45.74
CA VAL A 173 32.65 36.66 -46.08
C VAL A 173 32.59 36.41 -47.60
N THR A 174 33.09 37.34 -48.43
CA THR A 174 33.16 37.16 -49.88
C THR A 174 34.35 36.30 -50.35
N THR A 175 35.30 35.98 -49.46
CA THR A 175 36.43 35.11 -49.82
C THR A 175 36.01 33.63 -49.82
N PRO A 176 36.41 32.87 -50.85
CA PRO A 176 36.17 31.44 -50.91
C PRO A 176 36.92 30.72 -49.78
N TRP A 177 36.45 29.54 -49.40
CA TRP A 177 37.18 28.68 -48.48
C TRP A 177 38.51 28.28 -49.10
N LYS A 178 39.59 28.36 -48.33
CA LYS A 178 40.92 27.93 -48.73
C LYS A 178 41.35 26.76 -47.84
N ILE A 179 41.87 25.70 -48.45
CA ILE A 179 42.55 24.62 -47.71
C ILE A 179 44.03 24.62 -48.08
N PHE A 180 44.86 24.41 -47.08
CA PHE A 180 46.31 24.55 -47.17
C PHE A 180 46.98 23.20 -46.97
N ALA A 181 48.10 22.99 -47.64
CA ALA A 181 48.97 21.87 -47.38
C ALA A 181 50.43 22.30 -47.43
N TYR A 182 51.25 21.71 -46.56
CA TYR A 182 52.63 22.10 -46.35
C TYR A 182 53.57 20.92 -46.58
N GLN A 183 54.69 21.15 -47.24
CA GLN A 183 55.78 20.20 -47.35
C GLN A 183 57.12 20.92 -47.54
N PRO A 184 58.19 20.55 -46.81
CA PRO A 184 59.48 21.20 -46.99
C PRO A 184 60.17 20.77 -48.29
N THR A 185 61.05 21.64 -48.77
CA THR A 185 62.08 21.23 -49.73
C THR A 185 63.06 20.28 -49.05
N ARG A 186 63.67 19.36 -49.81
CA ARG A 186 64.65 18.39 -49.28
C ARG A 186 65.90 19.01 -48.65
N ASP A 187 66.20 20.26 -48.97
CA ASP A 187 67.29 21.02 -48.36
C ASP A 187 66.83 21.90 -47.18
N HIS A 188 65.56 21.78 -46.79
CA HIS A 188 64.85 22.53 -45.76
C HIS A 188 64.95 24.05 -45.90
N LYS A 189 65.35 24.59 -47.06
CA LYS A 189 65.47 26.05 -47.23
C LYS A 189 64.11 26.73 -47.32
N TYR A 190 63.15 26.05 -47.96
CA TYR A 190 61.82 26.54 -48.16
C TYR A 190 60.80 25.54 -47.63
N LEU A 191 59.68 26.07 -47.15
CA LEU A 191 58.43 25.32 -46.97
C LEU A 191 57.55 25.66 -48.17
N VAL A 192 57.13 24.64 -48.91
CA VAL A 192 56.12 24.81 -49.95
C VAL A 192 54.76 24.74 -49.28
N GLU A 193 53.92 25.73 -49.53
CA GLU A 193 52.50 25.70 -49.18
C GLU A 193 51.70 25.63 -50.49
N THR A 194 50.82 24.65 -50.63
CA THR A 194 49.82 24.60 -51.70
C THR A 194 48.46 24.99 -51.14
N ILE A 195 47.71 25.77 -51.91
CA ILE A 195 46.45 26.39 -51.53
C ILE A 195 45.40 25.93 -52.53
N PHE A 196 44.26 25.43 -52.06
CA PHE A 196 43.12 25.12 -52.91
C PHE A 196 41.94 26.04 -52.57
N ASN A 197 41.51 26.83 -53.54
CA ASN A 197 40.33 27.70 -53.49
C ASN A 197 39.06 26.87 -53.77
N ILE A 198 38.26 26.66 -52.74
CA ILE A 198 37.04 25.86 -52.79
C ILE A 198 35.89 26.75 -53.26
N SER A 199 35.27 26.39 -54.39
CA SER A 199 34.09 27.08 -54.94
C SER A 199 32.79 26.63 -54.26
N ASP A 200 31.76 27.48 -54.31
CA ASP A 200 30.52 27.40 -53.51
C ASP A 200 29.71 26.09 -53.55
N ASP A 201 29.86 25.22 -54.57
CA ASP A 201 29.02 24.03 -54.77
C ASP A 201 28.98 23.04 -53.57
N TYR A 202 30.01 23.02 -52.71
CA TYR A 202 30.11 22.13 -51.54
C TYR A 202 30.16 22.88 -50.19
N SER A 203 29.96 24.20 -50.22
CA SER A 203 30.02 25.06 -49.02
C SER A 203 28.87 24.78 -48.05
N ALA A 204 27.67 24.49 -48.58
CA ALA A 204 26.47 24.21 -47.79
C ALA A 204 26.61 22.96 -46.91
N GLU A 205 27.18 21.87 -47.45
CA GLU A 205 27.38 20.61 -46.71
C GLU A 205 28.38 20.78 -45.55
N ARG A 206 29.34 21.70 -45.71
CA ARG A 206 30.29 22.03 -44.64
C ARG A 206 29.70 23.02 -43.62
N GLU A 207 28.81 23.90 -44.02
CA GLU A 207 28.07 24.78 -43.11
C GLU A 207 27.21 23.97 -42.12
N GLU A 208 26.64 22.84 -42.57
CA GLU A 208 25.96 21.87 -41.68
C GLU A 208 26.92 21.21 -40.68
N LEU A 209 28.20 21.06 -41.04
CA LEU A 209 29.29 20.60 -40.19
C LEU A 209 30.02 21.78 -39.52
N SER A 210 29.31 22.83 -39.11
CA SER A 210 29.92 23.99 -38.44
C SER A 210 29.59 24.05 -36.94
N LEU A 211 30.53 24.55 -36.15
CA LEU A 211 30.28 24.89 -34.75
C LEU A 211 29.20 25.98 -34.60
N HIS A 212 29.01 26.82 -35.62
CA HIS A 212 27.91 27.79 -35.67
C HIS A 212 26.55 27.10 -35.69
N PHE A 213 26.37 26.11 -36.56
CA PHE A 213 25.15 25.31 -36.62
C PHE A 213 24.86 24.63 -35.28
N LEU A 214 25.89 24.05 -34.63
CA LEU A 214 25.77 23.44 -33.31
C LEU A 214 25.32 24.44 -32.23
N VAL A 215 25.88 25.65 -32.24
CA VAL A 215 25.50 26.72 -31.30
C VAL A 215 24.05 27.12 -31.50
N ASN A 216 23.62 27.34 -32.74
CA ASN A 216 22.23 27.67 -33.06
C ASN A 216 21.27 26.54 -32.65
N GLN A 217 21.62 25.29 -32.98
CA GLN A 217 20.84 24.11 -32.62
C GLN A 217 20.72 23.95 -31.11
N ALA A 218 21.82 24.14 -30.36
CA ALA A 218 21.81 24.09 -28.90
C ALA A 218 20.92 25.18 -28.30
N MET A 219 20.94 26.39 -28.86
CA MET A 219 20.06 27.49 -28.44
C MET A 219 18.59 27.27 -28.81
N GLU A 220 18.29 26.66 -29.96
CA GLU A 220 16.93 26.31 -30.38
C GLU A 220 16.33 25.18 -29.54
N GLN A 221 17.13 24.17 -29.20
CA GLN A 221 16.70 23.01 -28.40
C GLN A 221 16.59 23.31 -26.90
N HIS A 222 17.34 24.30 -26.40
CA HIS A 222 17.35 24.69 -25.00
C HIS A 222 16.94 26.17 -24.84
N PRO A 223 15.64 26.46 -24.69
CA PRO A 223 15.12 27.84 -24.65
C PRO A 223 15.64 28.68 -23.46
N ASP A 224 16.19 28.03 -22.43
CA ASP A 224 16.81 28.69 -21.29
C ASP A 224 18.21 29.24 -21.58
N ILE A 225 18.84 28.82 -22.68
CA ILE A 225 20.12 29.40 -23.13
C ILE A 225 19.82 30.73 -23.82
N LEU A 226 20.13 31.83 -23.13
CA LEU A 226 19.93 33.19 -23.63
C LEU A 226 21.02 33.60 -24.63
N LYS A 227 22.24 33.10 -24.44
CA LYS A 227 23.37 33.39 -25.32
C LYS A 227 24.41 32.28 -25.23
N LEU A 228 24.98 31.89 -26.36
CA LEU A 228 26.11 30.96 -26.42
C LEU A 228 27.14 31.49 -27.42
N ASP A 229 28.29 31.94 -26.91
CA ASP A 229 29.40 32.42 -27.73
C ASP A 229 30.58 31.43 -27.63
N LEU A 230 31.26 31.18 -28.74
CA LEU A 230 32.53 30.46 -28.75
C LEU A 230 33.64 31.50 -28.90
N ILE A 231 34.62 31.45 -28.00
CA ILE A 231 35.75 32.39 -27.96
C ILE A 231 37.01 31.59 -28.30
N GLY A 232 37.72 32.01 -29.36
CA GLY A 232 38.98 31.42 -29.79
C GLY A 232 40.17 31.86 -28.92
N SER A 233 41.35 31.28 -29.16
CA SER A 233 42.59 31.58 -28.41
C SER A 233 43.08 33.01 -28.60
N THR A 234 42.63 33.68 -29.67
CA THR A 234 42.88 35.09 -29.96
C THR A 234 41.95 36.05 -29.21
N GLY A 235 40.97 35.55 -28.46
CA GLY A 235 39.93 36.36 -27.80
C GLY A 235 38.81 36.84 -28.73
N MET A 236 38.78 36.35 -29.97
CA MET A 236 37.72 36.66 -30.95
C MET A 236 36.56 35.67 -30.81
N ILE A 237 35.34 36.14 -31.04
CA ILE A 237 34.16 35.28 -31.10
C ILE A 237 34.15 34.54 -32.44
N THR A 238 34.18 33.21 -32.39
CA THR A 238 34.24 32.31 -33.55
C THR A 238 32.93 31.59 -33.82
N SER A 239 31.93 31.74 -32.96
CA SER A 239 30.61 31.12 -33.12
C SER A 239 29.74 31.74 -34.21
N ASN A 240 30.19 32.76 -34.95
CA ASN A 240 29.39 33.50 -35.92
C ASN A 240 30.15 33.63 -37.25
N MET A 241 30.12 32.58 -38.09
CA MET A 241 30.93 32.54 -39.32
C MET A 241 30.43 33.48 -40.44
N ASP A 242 29.17 33.92 -40.39
CA ASP A 242 28.58 34.77 -41.44
C ASP A 242 28.83 36.28 -41.23
N LYS A 243 29.59 36.63 -40.19
CA LYS A 243 29.87 38.03 -39.81
C LYS A 243 31.36 38.22 -39.56
N ILE A 244 31.85 39.43 -39.81
CA ILE A 244 33.23 39.84 -39.51
C ILE A 244 33.55 39.46 -38.05
N PRO A 245 34.65 38.75 -37.76
CA PRO A 245 35.01 38.34 -36.42
C PRO A 245 34.96 39.51 -35.44
N VAL A 246 34.22 39.35 -34.35
CA VAL A 246 34.04 40.39 -33.34
C VAL A 246 34.91 40.05 -32.13
N PRO A 247 35.69 41.01 -31.60
CA PRO A 247 36.41 40.78 -30.35
C PRO A 247 35.42 40.54 -29.21
N ALA A 248 35.68 39.53 -28.37
CA ALA A 248 34.91 39.34 -27.15
C ALA A 248 35.10 40.53 -26.21
N ASP A 249 34.19 40.67 -25.23
CA ASP A 249 34.39 41.66 -24.17
C ASP A 249 35.77 41.42 -23.51
N PRO A 250 36.56 42.46 -23.21
CA PRO A 250 37.90 42.30 -22.66
C PRO A 250 37.96 41.37 -21.44
N LYS A 251 36.91 41.37 -20.61
CA LYS A 251 36.82 40.51 -19.43
C LYS A 251 36.49 39.05 -19.80
N ASP A 252 35.62 38.84 -20.78
CA ASP A 252 35.33 37.49 -21.29
C ASP A 252 36.57 36.88 -21.96
N ALA A 253 37.34 37.69 -22.69
CA ALA A 253 38.59 37.28 -23.32
C ALA A 253 39.66 36.89 -22.28
N GLU A 254 39.78 37.65 -21.19
CA GLU A 254 40.69 37.32 -20.08
C GLU A 254 40.32 35.98 -19.42
N ILE A 255 39.03 35.76 -19.15
CA ILE A 255 38.54 34.49 -18.60
C ILE A 255 38.79 33.33 -19.57
N ALA A 256 38.55 33.56 -20.87
CA ALA A 256 38.81 32.54 -21.89
C ALA A 256 40.30 32.17 -21.91
N MET A 257 41.21 33.14 -21.90
CA MET A 257 42.66 32.88 -21.85
C MET A 257 43.08 32.10 -20.59
N GLU A 258 42.52 32.41 -19.43
CA GLU A 258 42.73 31.60 -18.21
C GLU A 258 42.28 30.14 -18.44
N LEU A 259 41.10 29.95 -19.03
CA LEU A 259 40.54 28.62 -19.28
C LEU A 259 41.28 27.82 -20.35
N TYR A 260 41.88 28.47 -21.34
CA TYR A 260 42.82 27.80 -22.27
C TYR A 260 44.03 27.22 -21.52
N ALA A 261 44.55 27.93 -20.52
CA ALA A 261 45.70 27.48 -19.75
C ALA A 261 45.35 26.33 -18.78
N ILE A 262 44.18 26.39 -18.12
CA ILE A 262 43.78 25.39 -17.12
C ILE A 262 42.91 24.24 -17.68
N LYS A 263 42.41 24.35 -18.91
CA LYS A 263 41.44 23.44 -19.54
C LYS A 263 40.23 23.12 -18.63
N GLY A 264 39.60 24.15 -18.07
CA GLY A 264 38.60 24.04 -17.00
C GLY A 264 37.24 24.69 -17.29
N THR A 265 36.43 24.82 -16.22
CA THR A 265 35.10 25.43 -16.23
C THR A 265 34.98 26.49 -15.11
N ARG A 266 34.27 27.59 -15.36
CA ARG A 266 34.02 28.71 -14.42
C ARG A 266 32.57 29.18 -14.50
N ASP A 267 31.98 29.45 -13.34
CA ASP A 267 30.58 29.87 -13.22
C ASP A 267 30.45 31.25 -12.56
N PHE A 268 29.57 32.09 -13.10
CA PHE A 268 29.28 33.43 -12.60
C PHE A 268 27.76 33.65 -12.48
N PHE A 269 27.28 33.86 -11.27
CA PHE A 269 25.87 34.11 -11.00
C PHE A 269 25.56 35.61 -11.04
N ASP A 270 24.52 35.99 -11.78
CA ASP A 270 23.93 37.34 -11.76
C ASP A 270 22.50 37.27 -11.26
N GLU A 271 22.34 37.48 -9.95
CA GLU A 271 21.03 37.46 -9.28
C GLU A 271 20.09 38.56 -9.79
N LYS A 272 20.62 39.70 -10.24
CA LYS A 272 19.81 40.85 -10.66
C LYS A 272 19.12 40.60 -11.99
N ASN A 273 19.84 39.95 -12.92
CA ASN A 273 19.33 39.63 -14.24
C ASN A 273 18.72 38.23 -14.33
N HIS A 274 18.78 37.44 -13.25
CA HIS A 274 18.37 36.04 -13.20
C HIS A 274 19.06 35.21 -14.28
N THR A 275 20.40 35.30 -14.31
CA THR A 275 21.21 34.57 -15.27
C THR A 275 22.42 33.93 -14.62
N LEU A 276 22.82 32.77 -15.12
CA LEU A 276 24.08 32.11 -14.84
C LEU A 276 24.94 32.16 -16.10
N THR A 277 26.13 32.74 -16.01
CA THR A 277 27.12 32.68 -17.10
C THR A 277 28.15 31.61 -16.77
N ARG A 278 28.20 30.55 -17.57
CA ARG A 278 29.19 29.48 -17.48
C ARG A 278 30.19 29.59 -18.63
N PHE A 279 31.47 29.50 -18.31
CA PHE A 279 32.56 29.37 -19.27
C PHE A 279 33.19 27.99 -19.16
N PHE A 280 33.40 27.29 -20.28
CA PHE A 280 34.06 25.99 -20.28
C PHE A 280 34.91 25.77 -21.52
N PHE A 281 36.04 25.08 -21.34
CA PHE A 281 36.94 24.71 -22.43
C PHE A 281 36.36 23.56 -23.27
N ILE A 282 36.45 23.70 -24.59
CA ILE A 282 36.08 22.70 -25.59
C ILE A 282 37.32 22.35 -26.41
N GLU A 283 37.72 21.09 -26.34
CA GLU A 283 38.80 20.53 -27.14
C GLU A 283 38.27 20.11 -28.52
N SER A 284 38.97 20.47 -29.59
CA SER A 284 38.57 20.13 -30.96
C SER A 284 38.82 18.66 -31.30
N GLY A 285 39.84 18.04 -30.68
CA GLY A 285 40.24 16.66 -30.95
C GLY A 285 41.16 16.48 -32.17
N ASP A 286 41.61 17.58 -32.79
CA ASP A 286 42.58 17.60 -33.89
C ASP A 286 43.94 18.10 -33.37
N GLU A 287 44.86 17.16 -33.09
CA GLU A 287 46.22 17.46 -32.62
C GLU A 287 47.25 17.50 -33.76
N GLU A 288 46.86 17.09 -34.98
CA GLU A 288 47.79 16.97 -36.11
C GLU A 288 47.79 18.22 -37.00
N SER A 289 46.70 18.99 -37.01
CA SER A 289 46.60 20.21 -37.80
C SER A 289 47.63 21.27 -37.36
N PRO A 290 48.29 21.95 -38.33
CA PRO A 290 49.10 23.13 -38.07
C PRO A 290 48.39 24.23 -37.27
N ALA A 291 47.07 24.35 -37.43
CA ALA A 291 46.25 25.36 -36.78
C ALA A 291 45.63 24.92 -35.44
N HIS A 292 45.95 23.73 -34.89
CA HIS A 292 45.25 23.16 -33.72
C HIS A 292 45.08 24.10 -32.51
N GLU A 293 46.07 24.95 -32.21
CA GLU A 293 46.00 25.95 -31.14
C GLU A 293 44.92 27.04 -31.36
N TYR A 294 44.45 27.19 -32.59
CA TYR A 294 43.40 28.13 -32.99
C TYR A 294 42.02 27.46 -33.20
N ILE A 295 41.93 26.12 -33.14
CA ILE A 295 40.68 25.35 -33.32
C ILE A 295 40.02 25.03 -31.97
N ASN A 296 40.77 25.04 -30.88
CA ASN A 296 40.19 24.89 -29.54
C ASN A 296 39.38 26.15 -29.18
N HIS A 297 38.33 25.97 -28.37
CA HIS A 297 37.39 27.04 -28.04
C HIS A 297 37.08 27.10 -26.54
N VAL A 298 36.73 28.29 -26.04
CA VAL A 298 36.02 28.44 -24.77
C VAL A 298 34.58 28.85 -25.07
N ALA A 299 33.62 28.05 -24.62
CA ALA A 299 32.21 28.37 -24.73
C ALA A 299 31.79 29.24 -23.54
N LYS A 300 31.19 30.40 -23.84
CA LYS A 300 30.46 31.25 -22.89
C LYS A 300 28.97 31.01 -23.07
N MET A 301 28.36 30.34 -22.10
CA MET A 301 26.94 30.04 -22.06
C MET A 301 26.25 30.92 -21.00
N VAL A 302 25.30 31.74 -21.42
CA VAL A 302 24.43 32.53 -20.54
C VAL A 302 23.09 31.83 -20.44
N TYR A 303 22.78 31.31 -19.26
CA TYR A 303 21.60 30.51 -18.98
C TYR A 303 20.60 31.30 -18.10
N SER A 304 19.31 31.18 -18.37
CA SER A 304 18.23 31.78 -17.59
C SER A 304 18.04 31.02 -16.28
N THR A 305 18.07 31.73 -15.15
CA THR A 305 17.73 31.15 -13.84
C THR A 305 16.31 31.52 -13.40
N LYS A 306 15.51 32.15 -14.28
CA LYS A 306 14.16 32.60 -13.95
C LYS A 306 13.25 31.46 -13.52
N ASP A 307 13.23 30.36 -14.26
CA ASP A 307 12.36 29.23 -13.98
C ASP A 307 12.82 28.47 -12.73
N TYR A 308 14.13 28.28 -12.58
CA TYR A 308 14.74 27.77 -11.35
C TYR A 308 14.32 28.58 -10.11
N HIS A 309 14.44 29.92 -10.17
CA HIS A 309 14.05 30.78 -9.06
C HIS A 309 12.53 30.86 -8.86
N SER A 310 11.74 30.82 -9.94
CA SER A 310 10.28 30.86 -9.85
C SER A 310 9.73 29.57 -9.25
N GLU A 311 10.28 28.41 -9.60
CA GLU A 311 9.93 27.11 -9.03
C GLU A 311 10.34 27.03 -7.55
N LYS A 312 11.55 27.51 -7.19
CA LYS A 312 11.95 27.62 -5.78
C LYS A 312 11.09 28.60 -4.98
N ALA A 313 10.68 29.72 -5.59
CA ALA A 313 9.79 30.68 -4.96
C ALA A 313 8.39 30.06 -4.75
N LEU A 314 7.84 29.37 -5.76
CA LEU A 314 6.59 28.65 -5.66
C LEU A 314 6.64 27.59 -4.56
N LEU A 315 7.68 26.75 -4.53
CA LEU A 315 7.90 25.76 -3.47
C LEU A 315 7.94 26.43 -2.08
N SER A 316 8.63 27.56 -1.96
CA SER A 316 8.71 28.32 -0.70
C SER A 316 7.34 28.87 -0.29
N THR A 317 6.55 29.42 -1.23
CA THR A 317 5.19 29.90 -0.94
C THR A 317 4.23 28.77 -0.58
N LEU A 318 4.30 27.62 -1.26
CA LEU A 318 3.56 26.41 -0.92
C LEU A 318 3.93 25.91 0.48
N ALA A 319 5.21 25.84 0.81
CA ALA A 319 5.66 25.43 2.14
C ALA A 319 5.15 26.39 3.24
N ILE A 320 5.21 27.70 3.02
CA ILE A 320 4.70 28.70 3.97
C ILE A 320 3.17 28.60 4.12
N SER A 321 2.43 28.46 3.02
CA SER A 321 0.98 28.33 3.05
C SER A 321 0.53 27.04 3.74
N LEU A 322 1.17 25.91 3.44
CA LEU A 322 0.96 24.65 4.15
C LEU A 322 1.26 24.81 5.63
N LEU A 323 2.34 25.48 6.01
CA LEU A 323 2.66 25.76 7.40
C LEU A 323 1.54 26.57 8.09
N ILE A 324 1.03 27.62 7.45
CA ILE A 324 -0.08 28.43 8.00
C ILE A 324 -1.34 27.57 8.15
N ILE A 325 -1.70 26.78 7.13
CA ILE A 325 -2.86 25.88 7.16
C ILE A 325 -2.71 24.84 8.29
N SER A 326 -1.52 24.25 8.42
CA SER A 326 -1.16 23.32 9.49
C SER A 326 -1.33 23.95 10.87
N ILE A 327 -0.90 25.20 11.07
CA ILE A 327 -1.11 25.94 12.32
C ILE A 327 -2.61 26.11 12.59
N ILE A 328 -3.38 26.58 11.60
CA ILE A 328 -4.83 26.78 11.73
C ILE A 328 -5.54 25.47 12.08
N LEU A 329 -5.21 24.38 11.38
CA LEU A 329 -5.76 23.04 11.62
C LEU A 329 -5.38 22.52 13.01
N ALA A 330 -4.13 22.74 13.46
CA ALA A 330 -3.70 22.36 14.81
C ALA A 330 -4.52 23.09 15.90
N PHE A 331 -4.75 24.38 15.74
CA PHE A 331 -5.61 25.15 16.64
C PHE A 331 -7.08 24.71 16.58
N ALA A 332 -7.61 24.47 15.38
CA ALA A 332 -8.99 23.99 15.19
C ALA A 332 -9.19 22.61 15.80
N PHE A 333 -8.25 21.69 15.58
CA PHE A 333 -8.26 20.34 16.15
C PHE A 333 -8.14 20.39 17.68
N ALA A 334 -7.22 21.19 18.23
CA ALA A 334 -7.10 21.37 19.68
C ALA A 334 -8.39 21.94 20.30
N PHE A 335 -9.05 22.87 19.63
CA PHE A 335 -10.34 23.41 20.05
C PHE A 335 -11.45 22.36 20.02
N LEU A 336 -11.57 21.59 18.92
CA LEU A 336 -12.54 20.51 18.78
C LEU A 336 -12.33 19.43 19.84
N LEU A 337 -11.08 18.99 20.03
CA LEU A 337 -10.70 17.98 21.03
C LEU A 337 -11.00 18.48 22.45
N SER A 338 -10.73 19.76 22.74
CA SER A 338 -11.10 20.35 24.03
C SER A 338 -12.61 20.34 24.25
N ARG A 339 -13.42 20.59 23.21
CA ARG A 339 -14.87 20.57 23.31
C ARG A 339 -15.40 19.14 23.46
N PHE A 340 -14.79 18.18 22.76
CA PHE A 340 -15.16 16.77 22.77
C PHE A 340 -14.88 16.11 24.13
N ILE A 341 -13.71 16.36 24.73
CA ILE A 341 -13.31 15.68 25.97
C ILE A 341 -13.84 16.38 27.22
N PHE A 342 -13.71 17.71 27.33
CA PHE A 342 -13.97 18.41 28.60
C PHE A 342 -15.44 18.82 28.78
N SER A 343 -16.19 19.09 27.71
CA SER A 343 -17.59 19.52 27.83
C SER A 343 -18.52 18.50 28.49
N PRO A 344 -18.40 17.18 28.20
CA PRO A 344 -19.20 16.15 28.88
C PRO A 344 -18.87 16.04 30.37
N VAL A 345 -17.59 16.18 30.72
CA VAL A 345 -17.11 16.12 32.11
C VAL A 345 -17.63 17.32 32.92
N ASP A 346 -17.55 18.52 32.36
CA ASP A 346 -18.08 19.74 33.00
C ASP A 346 -19.61 19.63 33.23
N SER A 347 -20.33 19.00 32.30
CA SER A 347 -21.78 18.78 32.43
C SER A 347 -22.13 17.78 33.54
N LEU A 348 -21.37 16.68 33.64
CA LEU A 348 -21.54 15.67 34.69
C LEU A 348 -21.25 16.24 36.08
N LEU A 349 -20.18 17.02 36.22
CA LEU A 349 -19.86 17.71 37.48
C LEU A 349 -21.00 18.63 37.93
N GLY A 350 -21.63 19.34 36.98
CA GLY A 350 -22.80 20.17 37.26
C GLY A 350 -24.03 19.39 37.71
N ASP A 351 -24.26 18.18 37.18
CA ASP A 351 -25.39 17.33 37.60
C ASP A 351 -25.16 16.71 38.99
N LEU A 352 -23.92 16.29 39.28
CA LEU A 352 -23.53 15.77 40.60
C LEU A 352 -23.67 16.83 41.71
N ASP A 353 -23.28 18.07 41.44
CA ASP A 353 -23.37 19.16 42.42
C ASP A 353 -24.83 19.41 42.88
N LYS A 354 -25.82 19.22 41.99
CA LYS A 354 -27.25 19.31 42.35
C LYS A 354 -27.72 18.15 43.23
N ILE A 355 -27.28 16.93 42.93
CA ILE A 355 -27.63 15.72 43.69
C ILE A 355 -27.08 15.80 45.12
N THR A 356 -25.84 16.27 45.28
CA THR A 356 -25.23 16.46 46.62
C THR A 356 -25.94 17.53 47.46
N LYS A 357 -26.73 18.42 46.85
CA LYS A 357 -27.53 19.45 47.53
C LYS A 357 -28.93 18.98 47.95
N GLY A 358 -29.23 17.68 47.84
CA GLY A 358 -30.44 17.06 48.40
C GLY A 358 -31.50 16.64 47.38
N ASP A 359 -31.33 16.93 46.09
CA ASP A 359 -32.23 16.47 45.03
C ASP A 359 -31.80 15.11 44.47
N LEU A 360 -32.17 14.04 45.17
CA LEU A 360 -31.94 12.65 44.74
C LEU A 360 -32.82 12.22 43.54
N SER A 361 -33.63 13.14 42.99
CA SER A 361 -34.42 12.94 41.78
C SER A 361 -33.84 13.62 40.54
N HIS A 362 -32.78 14.44 40.68
CA HIS A 362 -32.16 15.13 39.55
C HIS A 362 -31.57 14.12 38.55
N PRO A 363 -32.06 14.08 37.29
CA PRO A 363 -31.59 13.13 36.30
C PRO A 363 -30.20 13.51 35.78
N ILE A 364 -29.30 12.53 35.73
CA ILE A 364 -27.98 12.71 35.11
C ILE A 364 -28.16 12.75 33.59
N ARG A 365 -27.72 13.82 32.94
CA ARG A 365 -27.88 13.98 31.49
C ARG A 365 -27.06 12.91 30.75
N PRO A 366 -27.65 12.21 29.78
CA PRO A 366 -26.93 11.22 28.99
C PRO A 366 -25.83 11.89 28.18
N SER A 367 -24.66 11.25 28.16
CA SER A 367 -23.53 11.68 27.33
C SER A 367 -23.53 10.91 26.02
N ARG A 368 -22.88 11.44 24.99
CA ARG A 368 -22.61 10.67 23.76
C ARG A 368 -21.43 9.72 23.94
N HIS A 369 -20.60 9.93 24.95
CA HIS A 369 -19.41 9.13 25.22
C HIS A 369 -19.74 7.92 26.09
N ILE A 370 -19.27 6.76 25.67
CA ILE A 370 -19.58 5.47 26.32
C ILE A 370 -19.00 5.43 27.73
N GLU A 371 -17.80 5.97 27.93
CA GLU A 371 -17.10 6.06 29.20
C GLU A 371 -17.88 6.93 30.19
N ILE A 372 -18.37 8.08 29.73
CA ILE A 372 -19.20 8.97 30.56
C ILE A 372 -20.54 8.32 30.84
N ASN A 373 -21.15 7.60 29.89
CA ASN A 373 -22.37 6.83 30.14
C ASN A 373 -22.15 5.66 31.11
N ARG A 374 -20.95 5.08 31.15
CA ARG A 374 -20.58 4.08 32.15
C ARG A 374 -20.51 4.70 33.54
N ILE A 375 -19.90 5.88 33.66
CA ILE A 375 -19.91 6.66 34.91
C ILE A 375 -21.34 7.04 35.30
N ASN A 376 -22.15 7.54 34.37
CA ASN A 376 -23.56 7.87 34.60
C ASN A 376 -24.32 6.66 35.15
N ARG A 377 -24.13 5.47 34.56
CA ARG A 377 -24.77 4.23 35.05
C ARG A 377 -24.32 3.87 36.46
N ALA A 378 -23.02 3.94 36.76
CA ALA A 378 -22.50 3.63 38.09
C ALA A 378 -23.04 4.61 39.15
N VAL A 379 -23.07 5.91 38.84
CA VAL A 379 -23.63 6.93 39.73
C VAL A 379 -25.14 6.73 39.90
N SER A 380 -25.89 6.44 38.83
CA SER A 380 -27.32 6.13 38.91
C SER A 380 -27.60 4.90 39.77
N GLN A 381 -26.80 3.83 39.64
CA GLN A 381 -26.91 2.64 40.48
C GLN A 381 -26.63 2.94 41.95
N MET A 382 -25.64 3.80 42.24
CA MET A 382 -25.39 4.27 43.61
C MET A 382 -26.58 5.05 44.16
N ILE A 383 -27.17 5.97 43.38
CA ILE A 383 -28.35 6.74 43.79
C ILE A 383 -29.55 5.82 44.05
N GLU A 384 -29.77 4.82 43.19
CA GLU A 384 -30.84 3.84 43.35
C GLU A 384 -30.61 2.95 44.58
N SER A 385 -29.38 2.53 44.85
CA SER A 385 -29.00 1.78 46.06
C SER A 385 -29.26 2.57 47.34
N VAL A 386 -28.92 3.86 47.36
CA VAL A 386 -29.21 4.76 48.48
C VAL A 386 -30.72 4.90 48.67
N ARG A 387 -31.48 5.10 47.59
CA ARG A 387 -32.95 5.18 47.63
C ARG A 387 -33.58 3.89 48.16
N ASN A 388 -33.13 2.75 47.69
CA ASN A 388 -33.62 1.43 48.11
C ASN A 388 -33.30 1.15 49.58
N SER A 389 -32.14 1.60 50.06
CA SER A 389 -31.78 1.48 51.48
C SER A 389 -32.73 2.29 52.37
N ILE A 390 -33.02 3.55 52.00
CA ILE A 390 -33.99 4.39 52.70
C ILE A 390 -35.40 3.76 52.68
N TYR A 391 -35.85 3.30 51.52
CA TYR A 391 -37.17 2.66 51.38
C TYR A 391 -37.28 1.33 52.14
N SER A 392 -36.23 0.51 52.11
CA SER A 392 -36.19 -0.76 52.84
C SER A 392 -36.26 -0.58 54.35
N LEU A 393 -35.69 0.51 54.87
CA LEU A 393 -35.75 0.87 56.28
C LEU A 393 -37.18 1.24 56.70
N GLU A 394 -37.86 2.08 55.90
CA GLU A 394 -39.27 2.42 56.12
C GLU A 394 -40.22 1.21 56.00
N LEU A 395 -39.96 0.31 55.04
CA LEU A 395 -40.77 -0.89 54.84
C LEU A 395 -40.59 -1.91 55.97
N SER A 396 -39.36 -2.05 56.48
CA SER A 396 -39.06 -2.88 57.66
C SER A 396 -39.84 -2.42 58.89
N GLU A 397 -39.88 -1.10 59.13
CA GLU A 397 -40.62 -0.50 60.25
C GLU A 397 -42.13 -0.76 60.15
N LYS A 398 -42.71 -0.58 58.95
CA LYS A 398 -44.14 -0.90 58.69
C LYS A 398 -44.45 -2.39 58.83
N ARG A 399 -43.53 -3.27 58.42
CA ARG A 399 -43.70 -4.74 58.47
C ARG A 399 -43.70 -5.26 59.90
N TYR A 400 -42.81 -4.73 60.76
CA TYR A 400 -42.79 -5.05 62.18
C TYR A 400 -44.13 -4.69 62.87
N TYR A 401 -44.65 -3.48 62.61
CA TYR A 401 -45.93 -3.03 63.17
C TYR A 401 -47.10 -3.95 62.72
N SER A 402 -47.15 -4.33 61.44
CA SER A 402 -48.21 -5.20 60.91
C SER A 402 -48.16 -6.63 61.47
N LEU A 403 -46.98 -7.21 61.69
CA LEU A 403 -46.84 -8.54 62.28
C LEU A 403 -47.21 -8.55 63.75
N PHE A 404 -46.80 -7.51 64.48
CA PHE A 404 -47.15 -7.34 65.89
C PHE A 404 -48.67 -7.18 66.08
N SER A 405 -49.33 -6.36 65.25
CA SER A 405 -50.77 -6.09 65.39
C SER A 405 -51.70 -7.23 64.96
N ASN A 406 -51.28 -8.12 64.06
CA ASN A 406 -52.13 -9.21 63.53
C ASN A 406 -51.85 -10.59 64.13
N ALA A 407 -50.92 -10.73 65.08
CA ALA A 407 -50.65 -12.03 65.70
C ALA A 407 -51.90 -12.54 66.46
N SER A 408 -52.28 -13.81 66.23
CA SER A 408 -53.46 -14.45 66.81
C SER A 408 -53.32 -14.80 68.29
N ASP A 409 -52.07 -14.99 68.75
CA ASP A 409 -51.75 -15.16 70.16
C ASP A 409 -51.68 -13.78 70.85
N ALA A 410 -52.11 -13.72 72.11
CA ALA A 410 -51.97 -12.49 72.91
C ALA A 410 -50.48 -12.29 73.26
N ILE A 411 -49.89 -11.16 72.84
CA ILE A 411 -48.49 -10.79 73.08
C ILE A 411 -48.44 -9.50 73.91
N ILE A 412 -47.73 -9.54 75.04
CA ILE A 412 -47.55 -8.42 75.97
C ILE A 412 -46.07 -8.24 76.27
N LEU A 413 -45.56 -7.01 76.12
CA LEU A 413 -44.23 -6.58 76.50
C LEU A 413 -44.31 -5.82 77.84
N TRP A 414 -43.64 -6.31 78.86
CA TRP A 414 -43.74 -5.82 80.24
C TRP A 414 -42.39 -5.29 80.73
N GLY A 415 -42.34 -4.02 81.17
CA GLY A 415 -41.15 -3.33 81.67
C GLY A 415 -41.02 -3.31 83.20
N LYS A 416 -40.17 -2.43 83.74
CA LYS A 416 -39.92 -2.35 85.19
C LYS A 416 -41.18 -1.96 85.98
N ASP A 417 -41.95 -1.01 85.46
CA ASP A 417 -43.07 -0.37 86.17
C ASP A 417 -44.46 -0.67 85.59
N GLY A 418 -44.58 -1.53 84.57
CA GLY A 418 -45.86 -1.89 83.95
C GLY A 418 -45.76 -2.48 82.55
N ILE A 419 -46.90 -2.66 81.88
CA ILE A 419 -46.97 -3.07 80.47
C ILE A 419 -46.48 -1.91 79.58
N VAL A 420 -45.48 -2.19 78.76
CA VAL A 420 -44.87 -1.24 77.82
C VAL A 420 -45.57 -1.29 76.46
N HIS A 421 -45.99 -2.48 76.03
CA HIS A 421 -46.71 -2.65 74.77
C HIS A 421 -47.58 -3.91 74.80
N ALA A 422 -48.72 -3.93 74.12
CA ALA A 422 -49.57 -5.11 73.98
C ALA A 422 -50.21 -5.15 72.60
N ASN A 423 -50.34 -6.33 72.00
CA ASN A 423 -50.99 -6.48 70.70
C ASN A 423 -52.53 -6.55 70.82
N PRO A 424 -53.30 -6.30 69.75
CA PRO A 424 -54.77 -6.35 69.77
C PRO A 424 -55.37 -7.68 70.28
N ALA A 425 -54.70 -8.81 70.05
CA ALA A 425 -55.11 -10.11 70.59
C ALA A 425 -55.07 -10.15 72.14
N ALA A 426 -54.14 -9.45 72.77
CA ALA A 426 -54.11 -9.30 74.23
C ALA A 426 -55.28 -8.44 74.76
N PHE A 427 -55.63 -7.35 74.06
CA PHE A 427 -56.83 -6.56 74.40
C PHE A 427 -58.11 -7.39 74.31
N THR A 428 -58.21 -8.23 73.27
CA THR A 428 -59.35 -9.15 73.08
C THR A 428 -59.41 -10.23 74.15
N LEU A 429 -58.28 -10.90 74.44
CA LEU A 429 -58.21 -12.00 75.42
C LEU A 429 -58.53 -11.53 76.85
N PHE A 430 -58.08 -10.33 77.22
CA PHE A 430 -58.29 -9.76 78.56
C PHE A 430 -59.46 -8.78 78.66
N ALA A 431 -60.18 -8.53 77.57
CA ALA A 431 -61.30 -7.59 77.46
C ALA A 431 -60.96 -6.17 77.97
N TRP A 432 -59.80 -5.63 77.57
CA TRP A 432 -59.38 -4.25 77.89
C TRP A 432 -60.06 -3.24 76.96
N ASP A 433 -60.51 -2.10 77.52
CA ASP A 433 -61.19 -1.01 76.78
C ASP A 433 -60.19 -0.25 75.86
N THR A 434 -60.62 0.10 74.64
CA THR A 434 -59.72 0.57 73.55
C THR A 434 -59.86 2.05 73.16
N GLU A 435 -60.35 2.94 74.04
CA GLU A 435 -60.40 4.39 73.77
C GLU A 435 -59.08 5.12 74.11
N ASP A 436 -58.07 5.02 73.23
CA ASP A 436 -57.21 6.12 72.76
C ASP A 436 -56.03 5.58 71.93
N GLU A 437 -56.11 5.75 70.62
CA GLU A 437 -55.32 5.00 69.63
C GLU A 437 -53.87 5.45 69.45
N LYS A 438 -53.29 6.32 70.29
CA LYS A 438 -51.90 6.80 70.07
C LYS A 438 -51.01 7.03 71.30
N HIS A 439 -51.35 6.53 72.49
CA HIS A 439 -50.38 6.56 73.60
C HIS A 439 -50.34 5.29 74.44
N THR A 440 -49.14 4.74 74.50
CA THR A 440 -48.60 3.71 75.40
C THR A 440 -48.70 4.10 76.88
N ARG A 441 -49.92 4.10 77.43
CA ARG A 441 -50.17 4.01 78.87
C ARG A 441 -51.36 3.11 79.12
N VAL A 442 -51.06 1.86 79.50
CA VAL A 442 -52.05 0.87 79.95
C VAL A 442 -52.70 1.38 81.25
N PRO A 443 -54.02 1.17 81.48
CA PRO A 443 -54.69 1.59 82.71
C PRO A 443 -54.01 1.01 83.96
N ASP A 444 -54.09 1.72 85.09
CA ASP A 444 -53.62 1.24 86.39
C ASP A 444 -54.55 0.12 86.89
N ILE A 445 -54.39 -1.09 86.34
CA ILE A 445 -55.24 -2.24 86.64
C ILE A 445 -54.82 -2.81 87.99
N GLN A 446 -55.38 -2.26 89.06
CA GLN A 446 -55.48 -2.99 90.33
C GLN A 446 -56.44 -4.20 90.16
N ALA A 447 -55.84 -5.37 89.93
CA ALA A 447 -56.25 -6.69 90.46
C ALA A 447 -57.71 -7.20 90.25
N GLN A 448 -58.10 -7.59 89.02
CA GLN A 448 -59.33 -8.40 88.82
C GLN A 448 -59.24 -9.69 87.96
N SER A 449 -58.10 -10.04 87.35
CA SER A 449 -57.95 -11.33 86.62
C SER A 449 -57.05 -12.34 87.37
N GLU A 450 -57.52 -13.58 87.56
CA GLU A 450 -56.77 -14.69 88.18
C GLU A 450 -55.49 -15.04 87.39
N VAL A 451 -55.50 -14.80 86.08
CA VAL A 451 -54.35 -14.97 85.19
C VAL A 451 -53.27 -13.91 85.45
N ILE A 452 -53.66 -12.65 85.63
CA ILE A 452 -52.72 -11.55 85.92
C ILE A 452 -52.07 -11.73 87.30
N ARG A 453 -52.81 -12.23 88.31
CA ARG A 453 -52.23 -12.59 89.61
C ARG A 453 -51.19 -13.71 89.49
N THR A 454 -51.49 -14.75 88.70
CA THR A 454 -50.57 -15.85 88.46
C THR A 454 -49.28 -15.38 87.75
N LEU A 455 -49.40 -14.43 86.81
CA LEU A 455 -48.25 -13.80 86.14
C LEU A 455 -47.40 -12.93 87.09
N LEU A 456 -48.03 -12.15 87.98
CA LEU A 456 -47.34 -11.28 88.96
C LEU A 456 -46.59 -12.07 90.04
N ASP A 457 -47.17 -13.16 90.54
CA ASP A 457 -46.54 -14.03 91.54
C ASP A 457 -45.32 -14.78 90.98
N LYS A 458 -45.36 -15.15 89.70
CA LYS A 458 -44.29 -15.90 89.04
C LYS A 458 -43.10 -15.02 88.57
N LYS A 459 -43.27 -13.71 88.41
CA LYS A 459 -42.17 -12.74 88.11
C LYS A 459 -41.03 -12.80 89.13
N LYS A 460 -41.29 -13.28 90.36
CA LYS A 460 -40.31 -13.40 91.46
C LYS A 460 -39.49 -14.70 91.45
N LEU A 461 -39.76 -15.65 90.53
CA LEU A 461 -38.99 -16.89 90.44
C LEU A 461 -37.70 -16.73 89.60
N PRO A 462 -36.59 -17.37 89.99
CA PRO A 462 -35.36 -17.40 89.21
C PRO A 462 -35.51 -18.39 88.04
N GLY A 463 -35.37 -17.88 86.81
CA GLY A 463 -35.55 -18.60 85.55
C GLY A 463 -35.75 -17.61 84.40
N ASP A 464 -35.15 -17.87 83.24
CA ASP A 464 -35.15 -16.98 82.07
C ASP A 464 -36.37 -17.19 81.16
N GLU A 465 -36.98 -18.37 81.25
CA GLU A 465 -38.15 -18.75 80.45
C GLU A 465 -39.11 -19.62 81.28
N TRP A 466 -40.40 -19.42 81.07
CA TRP A 466 -41.47 -20.19 81.71
C TRP A 466 -42.56 -20.47 80.69
N ASP A 467 -42.88 -21.74 80.47
CA ASP A 467 -43.90 -22.20 79.53
C ASP A 467 -44.76 -23.26 80.23
N GLN A 468 -46.03 -22.95 80.47
CA GLN A 468 -46.95 -23.88 81.12
C GLN A 468 -48.38 -23.74 80.60
N GLU A 469 -49.04 -24.89 80.54
CA GLU A 469 -50.47 -24.98 80.30
C GLU A 469 -51.25 -24.78 81.60
N ILE A 470 -52.22 -23.89 81.55
CA ILE A 470 -53.10 -23.56 82.66
C ILE A 470 -54.53 -23.83 82.20
N GLU A 471 -55.22 -24.68 82.97
CA GLU A 471 -56.66 -24.91 82.81
C GLU A 471 -57.40 -23.84 83.64
N ILE A 472 -58.07 -22.90 82.97
CA ILE A 472 -58.86 -21.87 83.65
C ILE A 472 -60.31 -22.35 83.77
N LYS A 473 -60.88 -22.31 84.97
CA LYS A 473 -62.27 -22.70 85.23
C LYS A 473 -63.17 -21.46 85.37
N GLY A 474 -63.59 -20.94 84.23
CA GLY A 474 -64.63 -19.91 84.14
C GLY A 474 -65.30 -19.94 82.76
N ARG A 475 -66.61 -20.27 82.71
CA ARG A 475 -67.45 -20.39 81.50
C ARG A 475 -66.80 -21.13 80.30
N GLY A 476 -66.50 -22.42 80.48
CA GLY A 476 -66.04 -23.32 79.40
C GLY A 476 -64.63 -23.85 79.64
N ARG A 477 -64.41 -25.15 79.39
CA ARG A 477 -63.13 -25.83 79.66
C ARG A 477 -62.11 -25.43 78.57
N CYS A 478 -61.23 -24.48 78.86
CA CYS A 478 -60.18 -23.99 77.96
C CYS A 478 -58.80 -24.33 78.53
N ILE A 479 -57.90 -24.85 77.68
CA ILE A 479 -56.51 -25.13 78.03
C ILE A 479 -55.65 -24.04 77.39
N LEU A 480 -55.17 -23.09 78.20
CA LEU A 480 -54.30 -22.02 77.74
C LEU A 480 -52.84 -22.37 78.01
N ASN A 481 -52.01 -22.37 76.98
CA ASN A 481 -50.56 -22.37 77.09
C ASN A 481 -50.08 -20.92 77.27
N ILE A 482 -49.37 -20.63 78.36
CA ILE A 482 -48.77 -19.31 78.64
C ILE A 482 -47.26 -19.45 78.66
N ARG A 483 -46.58 -18.66 77.83
CA ARG A 483 -45.12 -18.58 77.74
C ARG A 483 -44.63 -17.18 78.12
N LEU A 484 -43.68 -17.10 79.04
CA LEU A 484 -43.02 -15.87 79.47
C LEU A 484 -41.52 -16.00 79.27
N VAL A 485 -40.93 -15.03 78.57
CA VAL A 485 -39.50 -14.96 78.29
C VAL A 485 -38.96 -13.63 78.81
N LYS A 486 -37.92 -13.68 79.65
CA LYS A 486 -37.20 -12.46 80.07
C LYS A 486 -36.20 -12.07 78.98
N MET A 487 -36.14 -10.80 78.63
CA MET A 487 -35.23 -10.27 77.60
C MET A 487 -34.68 -8.90 78.00
N VAL A 488 -33.54 -8.51 77.44
CA VAL A 488 -32.99 -7.16 77.57
C VAL A 488 -33.16 -6.45 76.24
N LEU A 489 -33.80 -5.29 76.25
CA LEU A 489 -33.98 -4.43 75.08
C LEU A 489 -33.52 -3.02 75.48
N ASP A 490 -32.57 -2.44 74.73
CA ASP A 490 -31.91 -1.16 75.02
C ASP A 490 -31.39 -1.02 76.47
N ASP A 491 -30.61 -2.02 76.92
CA ASP A 491 -30.05 -2.12 78.29
C ASP A 491 -31.09 -2.15 79.45
N ALA A 492 -32.39 -2.29 79.14
CA ALA A 492 -33.46 -2.43 80.14
C ALA A 492 -34.02 -3.87 80.19
N PRO A 493 -34.14 -4.50 81.38
CA PRO A 493 -34.75 -5.81 81.51
C PRO A 493 -36.28 -5.71 81.31
N MET A 494 -36.78 -6.48 80.36
CA MET A 494 -38.20 -6.62 79.99
C MET A 494 -38.63 -8.08 80.04
N SER A 495 -39.94 -8.33 80.00
CA SER A 495 -40.51 -9.67 79.87
C SER A 495 -41.54 -9.68 78.75
N LEU A 496 -41.38 -10.61 77.80
CA LEU A 496 -42.33 -10.89 76.74
C LEU A 496 -43.25 -12.04 77.19
N ILE A 497 -44.57 -11.85 77.11
CA ILE A 497 -45.58 -12.82 77.53
C ILE A 497 -46.45 -13.17 76.32
N GLN A 498 -46.61 -14.46 76.02
CA GLN A 498 -47.42 -15.02 74.94
C GLN A 498 -48.47 -16.02 75.51
N ILE A 499 -49.70 -16.03 74.98
CA ILE A 499 -50.80 -16.91 75.45
C ILE A 499 -51.57 -17.53 74.26
N ARG A 500 -51.80 -18.87 74.27
CA ARG A 500 -52.40 -19.68 73.16
C ARG A 500 -53.38 -20.78 73.65
N ASP A 501 -54.44 -21.15 72.90
CA ASP A 501 -55.41 -22.26 73.18
C ASP A 501 -55.17 -23.50 72.27
N ILE A 502 -55.14 -24.74 72.81
CA ILE A 502 -54.64 -25.97 72.11
C ILE A 502 -55.53 -27.24 72.17
N THR A 503 -56.83 -27.11 72.38
CA THR A 503 -57.69 -28.24 72.85
C THR A 503 -57.99 -29.39 71.84
N LYS A 504 -57.83 -29.24 70.52
CA LYS A 504 -58.43 -30.15 69.50
C LYS A 504 -57.48 -31.13 68.77
N GLU A 505 -56.17 -30.97 68.87
CA GLU A 505 -55.22 -31.47 67.86
C GLU A 505 -54.59 -32.85 68.17
N ARG A 506 -54.72 -33.35 69.41
CA ARG A 506 -53.79 -34.35 69.96
C ARG A 506 -54.19 -35.83 69.86
N ARG A 507 -55.37 -36.20 69.33
CA ARG A 507 -55.91 -37.57 69.50
C ARG A 507 -56.03 -38.48 68.27
N MET A 508 -55.88 -37.98 67.04
CA MET A 508 -56.28 -38.75 65.85
C MET A 508 -55.17 -38.92 64.80
N LEU A 509 -53.97 -38.38 65.08
CA LEU A 509 -52.93 -38.20 64.08
C LEU A 509 -51.97 -39.41 63.94
N GLU A 510 -51.60 -40.13 65.00
CA GLU A 510 -50.30 -40.84 64.95
C GLU A 510 -50.29 -42.18 64.15
N GLU A 511 -51.38 -42.94 64.06
CA GLU A 511 -51.34 -44.30 63.49
C GLU A 511 -51.59 -44.38 61.96
N ILE A 512 -52.40 -43.47 61.40
CA ILE A 512 -52.69 -43.43 59.95
C ILE A 512 -51.54 -42.79 59.16
N HIS A 513 -50.74 -41.91 59.78
CA HIS A 513 -49.64 -41.24 59.11
C HIS A 513 -48.57 -42.21 58.62
N ARG A 514 -48.19 -43.24 59.38
CA ARG A 514 -47.01 -44.04 59.03
C ARG A 514 -47.10 -44.82 57.70
N LEU A 515 -48.24 -45.43 57.37
CA LEU A 515 -48.42 -46.18 56.11
C LEU A 515 -48.83 -45.29 54.93
N ALA A 516 -49.57 -44.21 55.21
CA ALA A 516 -49.88 -43.21 54.20
C ALA A 516 -48.64 -42.37 53.82
N ASP A 517 -47.71 -42.11 54.75
CA ASP A 517 -46.49 -41.35 54.54
C ASP A 517 -45.53 -42.05 53.57
N ILE A 518 -45.49 -43.39 53.54
CA ILE A 518 -44.62 -44.13 52.61
C ILE A 518 -45.13 -44.00 51.16
N VAL A 519 -46.46 -44.09 50.95
CA VAL A 519 -47.07 -43.95 49.61
C VAL A 519 -47.18 -42.47 49.20
N ARG A 520 -47.34 -41.54 50.14
CA ARG A 520 -47.34 -40.09 49.88
C ARG A 520 -45.95 -39.52 49.58
N ASN A 521 -44.91 -39.99 50.28
CA ASN A 521 -43.55 -39.44 50.13
C ASN A 521 -42.69 -40.10 49.04
N THR A 522 -43.22 -41.07 48.28
CA THR A 522 -42.52 -41.58 47.08
C THR A 522 -42.52 -40.54 45.96
N GLN A 523 -41.42 -40.41 45.24
CA GLN A 523 -41.30 -39.49 44.10
C GLN A 523 -41.97 -40.03 42.82
N ALA A 524 -42.24 -41.34 42.77
CA ALA A 524 -42.91 -41.98 41.65
C ALA A 524 -44.42 -41.73 41.71
N GLY A 525 -45.03 -41.38 40.57
CA GLY A 525 -46.47 -41.30 40.43
C GLY A 525 -47.07 -42.70 40.40
N ILE A 526 -47.87 -43.06 41.39
CA ILE A 526 -48.50 -44.38 41.50
C ILE A 526 -50.00 -44.22 41.34
N MET A 527 -50.58 -44.98 40.41
CA MET A 527 -52.02 -45.20 40.29
C MET A 527 -52.29 -46.70 40.32
N ALA A 528 -53.33 -47.11 41.05
CA ALA A 528 -53.71 -48.51 41.19
C ALA A 528 -55.23 -48.67 41.24
N GLY A 529 -55.71 -49.84 40.82
CA GLY A 529 -57.12 -50.22 40.87
C GLY A 529 -57.54 -51.13 39.70
N PRO A 530 -58.84 -51.46 39.60
CA PRO A 530 -59.40 -52.15 38.44
C PRO A 530 -59.17 -51.35 37.15
N ILE A 531 -58.81 -52.01 36.05
CA ILE A 531 -58.43 -51.35 34.77
C ILE A 531 -59.46 -50.31 34.30
N GLN A 532 -60.75 -50.57 34.47
CA GLN A 532 -61.83 -49.70 34.01
C GLN A 532 -62.13 -48.53 34.97
N SER A 533 -61.69 -48.59 36.23
CA SER A 533 -61.98 -47.59 37.25
C SER A 533 -60.93 -47.67 38.35
N PRO A 534 -59.77 -46.97 38.22
CA PRO A 534 -58.79 -46.92 39.30
C PRO A 534 -59.42 -46.31 40.56
N ASP A 535 -58.93 -46.69 41.74
CA ASP A 535 -59.45 -46.22 43.01
C ASP A 535 -58.35 -45.60 43.89
N ILE A 536 -57.08 -45.71 43.48
CA ILE A 536 -55.94 -45.17 44.21
C ILE A 536 -55.07 -44.35 43.26
N ALA A 537 -54.76 -43.10 43.63
CA ALA A 537 -53.71 -42.29 43.01
C ALA A 537 -52.95 -41.53 44.11
N ASN A 538 -51.61 -41.58 44.11
CA ASN A 538 -50.81 -40.85 45.11
C ASN A 538 -50.57 -39.38 44.74
N GLU A 539 -50.11 -38.58 45.70
CA GLU A 539 -49.89 -37.14 45.51
C GLU A 539 -48.79 -36.84 44.46
N ALA A 540 -47.81 -37.73 44.31
CA ALA A 540 -46.80 -37.61 43.27
C ALA A 540 -47.40 -37.71 41.84
N TYR A 541 -48.36 -38.62 41.60
CA TYR A 541 -49.06 -38.74 40.32
C TYR A 541 -49.84 -37.46 40.01
N ALA A 542 -50.58 -36.96 41.00
CA ALA A 542 -51.42 -35.78 40.88
C ALA A 542 -50.60 -34.50 40.65
N ARG A 543 -49.51 -34.31 41.43
CA ARG A 543 -48.54 -33.21 41.23
C ARG A 543 -47.90 -33.24 39.85
N MET A 544 -47.46 -34.41 39.38
CA MET A 544 -46.81 -34.57 38.07
C MET A 544 -47.73 -34.14 36.91
N HIS A 545 -49.03 -34.42 37.02
CA HIS A 545 -50.04 -34.06 36.03
C HIS A 545 -50.76 -32.74 36.32
N GLY A 546 -50.43 -32.04 37.42
CA GLY A 546 -51.08 -30.78 37.81
C GLY A 546 -52.58 -30.90 38.12
N CYS A 547 -53.05 -32.10 38.44
CA CYS A 547 -54.45 -32.38 38.76
C CYS A 547 -54.62 -32.76 40.23
N THR A 548 -55.88 -32.87 40.67
CA THR A 548 -56.17 -33.47 41.98
C THR A 548 -56.23 -34.99 41.86
N GLN A 549 -56.03 -35.71 42.97
CA GLN A 549 -56.09 -37.19 42.99
C GLN A 549 -57.48 -37.71 42.55
N GLU A 550 -58.55 -37.00 42.90
CA GLU A 550 -59.93 -37.35 42.53
C GLU A 550 -60.18 -37.21 41.03
N GLU A 551 -59.68 -36.13 40.43
CA GLU A 551 -59.72 -35.94 38.97
C GLU A 551 -58.89 -37.00 38.25
N ALA A 552 -57.68 -37.31 38.76
CA ALA A 552 -56.83 -38.36 38.22
C ALA A 552 -57.52 -39.73 38.20
N ILE A 553 -58.21 -40.08 39.29
CA ILE A 553 -58.99 -41.32 39.40
C ILE A 553 -60.13 -41.34 38.38
N LYS A 554 -60.85 -40.23 38.23
CA LYS A 554 -61.97 -40.11 37.28
C LYS A 554 -61.53 -40.22 35.82
N ASP A 555 -60.35 -39.69 35.48
CA ASP A 555 -59.81 -39.69 34.13
C ASP A 555 -59.22 -41.06 33.72
N GLY A 556 -59.02 -41.96 34.68
CA GLY A 556 -58.50 -43.31 34.45
C GLY A 556 -56.98 -43.36 34.19
N PHE A 557 -56.41 -44.57 34.11
CA PHE A 557 -54.96 -44.79 33.98
C PHE A 557 -54.28 -44.07 32.80
N PHE A 558 -55.02 -43.80 31.72
CA PHE A 558 -54.50 -43.21 30.48
C PHE A 558 -55.25 -41.95 30.01
N GLY A 559 -56.02 -41.28 30.90
CA GLY A 559 -56.81 -40.10 30.55
C GLY A 559 -56.00 -38.95 29.92
N PRO A 560 -54.90 -38.49 30.55
CA PRO A 560 -54.09 -37.38 30.02
C PRO A 560 -52.81 -37.86 29.30
N ILE A 561 -52.97 -38.60 28.19
CA ILE A 561 -51.86 -39.00 27.29
C ILE A 561 -51.92 -38.22 25.97
N HIS A 562 -50.75 -37.89 25.41
CA HIS A 562 -50.68 -37.16 24.15
C HIS A 562 -51.35 -37.95 23.00
N PRO A 563 -52.13 -37.29 22.10
CA PRO A 563 -52.89 -37.96 21.05
C PRO A 563 -52.10 -38.98 20.23
N ASP A 564 -50.84 -38.66 19.90
CA ASP A 564 -49.93 -39.52 19.12
C ASP A 564 -49.70 -40.90 19.74
N TYR A 565 -49.93 -41.04 21.05
CA TYR A 565 -49.72 -42.29 21.78
C TYR A 565 -51.02 -43.02 22.13
N LYS A 566 -52.20 -42.47 21.80
CA LYS A 566 -53.50 -43.10 22.12
C LYS A 566 -53.66 -44.48 21.48
N ASP A 567 -53.19 -44.66 20.25
CA ASP A 567 -53.25 -45.94 19.54
C ASP A 567 -52.26 -46.98 20.09
N SER A 568 -51.26 -46.54 20.87
CA SER A 568 -50.28 -47.42 21.51
C SER A 568 -50.78 -48.02 22.84
N VAL A 569 -51.74 -47.37 23.51
CA VAL A 569 -52.26 -47.80 24.83
C VAL A 569 -52.87 -49.20 24.83
N PRO A 570 -53.70 -49.61 23.86
CA PRO A 570 -54.24 -50.97 23.82
C PRO A 570 -53.13 -52.03 23.61
N ILE A 571 -52.09 -51.70 22.85
CA ILE A 571 -50.94 -52.59 22.62
C ILE A 571 -50.17 -52.78 23.93
N TRP A 572 -49.98 -51.70 24.68
CA TRP A 572 -49.32 -51.68 25.97
C TRP A 572 -50.03 -52.55 27.01
N LEU A 573 -51.36 -52.44 27.09
CA LEU A 573 -52.18 -53.26 27.97
C LEU A 573 -52.12 -54.74 27.57
N LYS A 574 -52.23 -55.06 26.28
CA LYS A 574 -52.13 -56.44 25.79
C LYS A 574 -50.79 -57.09 26.13
N VAL A 575 -49.68 -56.35 25.98
CA VAL A 575 -48.35 -56.85 26.36
C VAL A 575 -48.24 -57.06 27.87
N ALA A 576 -48.81 -56.16 28.69
CA ALA A 576 -48.83 -56.30 30.14
C ALA A 576 -49.71 -57.48 30.60
N GLU A 577 -50.82 -57.76 29.93
CA GLU A 577 -51.66 -58.95 30.15
C GLU A 577 -50.92 -60.24 29.79
N GLU A 578 -50.24 -60.29 28.63
CA GLU A 578 -49.53 -61.49 28.15
C GLU A 578 -48.23 -61.78 28.92
N LYS A 579 -47.49 -60.75 29.36
CA LYS A 579 -46.16 -60.87 29.99
C LYS A 579 -46.11 -60.51 31.48
N GLY A 580 -47.20 -59.99 32.05
CA GLY A 580 -47.31 -59.56 33.46
C GLY A 580 -46.76 -58.16 33.78
N ASN A 581 -45.88 -57.61 32.92
CA ASN A 581 -45.40 -56.23 33.01
C ASN A 581 -45.09 -55.64 31.63
N MET A 582 -45.04 -54.31 31.55
CA MET A 582 -44.62 -53.58 30.36
C MET A 582 -43.97 -52.25 30.74
N THR A 583 -42.84 -51.94 30.10
CA THR A 583 -42.14 -50.65 30.23
C THR A 583 -42.11 -49.91 28.90
N GLY A 584 -42.57 -48.66 28.88
CA GLY A 584 -42.63 -47.86 27.65
C GLY A 584 -42.50 -46.37 27.91
N GLU A 585 -42.02 -45.63 26.93
CA GLU A 585 -41.91 -44.17 26.99
C GLU A 585 -43.06 -43.53 26.21
N ALA A 586 -43.73 -42.55 26.82
CA ALA A 586 -44.70 -41.71 26.13
C ALA A 586 -44.76 -40.31 26.72
N THR A 587 -45.20 -39.38 25.88
CA THR A 587 -45.49 -38.01 26.31
C THR A 587 -46.84 -37.96 27.01
N ARG A 588 -46.84 -37.46 28.25
CA ARG A 588 -48.04 -37.16 29.04
C ARG A 588 -48.36 -35.67 28.98
N ILE A 589 -49.62 -35.34 29.22
CA ILE A 589 -50.10 -33.96 29.23
C ILE A 589 -50.50 -33.60 30.66
N ARG A 590 -50.05 -32.45 31.16
CA ARG A 590 -50.51 -31.88 32.43
C ARG A 590 -51.86 -31.19 32.24
N LYS A 591 -52.61 -30.95 33.32
CA LYS A 591 -53.93 -30.30 33.29
C LYS A 591 -53.92 -28.89 32.67
N ASP A 592 -52.80 -28.19 32.77
CA ASP A 592 -52.60 -26.88 32.14
C ASP A 592 -52.28 -26.95 30.63
N GLY A 593 -52.21 -28.17 30.08
CA GLY A 593 -51.91 -28.45 28.68
C GLY A 593 -50.42 -28.65 28.38
N THR A 594 -49.51 -28.51 29.36
CA THR A 594 -48.07 -28.70 29.12
C THR A 594 -47.70 -30.17 28.98
N GLU A 595 -46.83 -30.48 28.02
CA GLU A 595 -46.36 -31.84 27.78
C GLU A 595 -45.11 -32.18 28.61
N PHE A 596 -44.95 -33.46 28.96
CA PHE A 596 -43.70 -33.98 29.52
C PHE A 596 -43.45 -35.43 29.13
N PRO A 597 -42.18 -35.81 28.88
CA PRO A 597 -41.79 -37.20 28.64
C PRO A 597 -41.87 -37.99 29.94
N ALA A 598 -42.55 -39.14 29.89
CA ALA A 598 -42.72 -40.00 31.03
C ALA A 598 -42.38 -41.45 30.68
N LEU A 599 -41.72 -42.12 31.62
CA LEU A 599 -41.49 -43.56 31.58
C LEU A 599 -42.63 -44.26 32.33
N HIS A 600 -43.37 -45.13 31.63
CA HIS A 600 -44.50 -45.90 32.14
C HIS A 600 -44.09 -47.33 32.46
N ASN A 601 -44.33 -47.76 33.68
CA ASN A 601 -44.21 -49.15 34.11
C ASN A 601 -45.59 -49.67 34.52
N LEU A 602 -46.15 -50.56 33.72
CA LEU A 602 -47.43 -51.22 33.98
C LEU A 602 -47.18 -52.60 34.59
N THR A 603 -47.89 -52.94 35.67
CA THR A 603 -47.82 -54.25 36.31
C THR A 603 -49.22 -54.76 36.64
N MET A 604 -49.53 -55.98 36.20
CA MET A 604 -50.81 -56.63 36.49
C MET A 604 -50.72 -57.50 37.75
N VAL A 605 -51.68 -57.34 38.66
CA VAL A 605 -51.76 -58.06 39.95
C VAL A 605 -53.17 -58.61 40.13
N SER A 606 -53.34 -59.88 40.44
CA SER A 606 -54.66 -60.45 40.77
C SER A 606 -54.92 -60.40 42.28
N ASN A 607 -56.11 -59.96 42.69
CA ASN A 607 -56.53 -60.08 44.10
C ASN A 607 -56.99 -61.53 44.40
N ASN A 608 -57.12 -61.87 45.68
CA ASN A 608 -57.59 -63.20 46.15
C ASN A 608 -59.04 -63.56 45.72
N HIS A 609 -59.76 -62.65 45.07
CA HIS A 609 -61.12 -62.82 44.54
C HIS A 609 -61.17 -62.89 43.00
N GLY A 610 -60.03 -63.01 42.32
CA GLY A 610 -59.94 -63.16 40.86
C GLY A 610 -60.17 -61.87 40.07
N SER A 611 -60.18 -60.70 40.72
CA SER A 611 -60.22 -59.41 40.05
C SER A 611 -58.81 -58.93 39.73
N GLU A 612 -58.54 -58.62 38.47
CA GLU A 612 -57.24 -58.09 38.02
C GLU A 612 -57.13 -56.59 38.33
N TYR A 613 -56.08 -56.24 39.06
CA TYR A 613 -55.64 -54.89 39.40
C TYR A 613 -54.47 -54.50 38.51
N LEU A 614 -54.51 -53.28 37.97
CA LEU A 614 -53.36 -52.67 37.30
C LEU A 614 -52.69 -51.71 38.27
N ILE A 615 -51.37 -51.83 38.41
CA ILE A 615 -50.52 -50.84 39.07
C ILE A 615 -49.72 -50.14 37.97
N LEU A 616 -49.90 -48.83 37.88
CA LEU A 616 -49.17 -47.95 36.98
C LEU A 616 -48.21 -47.09 37.79
N ASN A 617 -46.92 -47.26 37.53
CA ASN A 617 -45.87 -46.37 38.00
C ASN A 617 -45.42 -45.47 36.84
N ILE A 618 -45.47 -44.16 37.06
CA ILE A 618 -45.03 -43.14 36.11
C ILE A 618 -43.90 -42.33 36.74
N GLN A 619 -42.82 -42.17 35.98
CA GLN A 619 -41.71 -41.31 36.31
C GLN A 619 -41.51 -40.24 35.23
N ASP A 620 -41.47 -38.97 35.63
CA ASP A 620 -41.07 -37.87 34.75
C ASP A 620 -39.55 -37.95 34.51
N ILE A 621 -39.14 -38.04 33.23
CA ILE A 621 -37.73 -38.14 32.83
C ILE A 621 -37.19 -36.84 32.21
N SER A 622 -37.93 -35.74 32.32
CA SER A 622 -37.54 -34.42 31.78
C SER A 622 -36.14 -34.00 32.25
N ASP A 623 -35.87 -34.13 33.55
CA ASP A 623 -34.58 -33.76 34.15
C ASP A 623 -33.42 -34.63 33.63
N GLN A 624 -33.66 -35.91 33.36
CA GLN A 624 -32.63 -36.84 32.87
C GLN A 624 -32.24 -36.55 31.42
N ILE A 625 -33.22 -36.29 30.56
CA ILE A 625 -32.98 -35.90 29.16
C ILE A 625 -32.24 -34.56 29.13
N GLN A 626 -32.59 -33.62 30.02
CA GLN A 626 -31.91 -32.33 30.12
C GLN A 626 -30.44 -32.48 30.53
N VAL A 627 -30.11 -33.33 31.51
CA VAL A 627 -28.71 -33.61 31.92
C VAL A 627 -27.90 -34.27 30.79
N TRP A 628 -28.48 -35.22 30.06
CA TRP A 628 -27.80 -35.87 28.94
C TRP A 628 -27.46 -34.87 27.81
N LYS A 629 -28.43 -34.02 27.44
CA LYS A 629 -28.23 -32.98 26.42
C LYS A 629 -27.14 -31.98 26.82
N LEU A 630 -27.12 -31.55 28.09
CA LEU A 630 -26.07 -30.66 28.63
C LEU A 630 -24.68 -31.28 28.57
N THR A 631 -24.57 -32.61 28.75
CA THR A 631 -23.29 -33.32 28.71
C THR A 631 -22.72 -33.39 27.28
N LEU A 632 -23.57 -33.71 26.30
CA LEU A 632 -23.18 -33.77 24.89
C LEU A 632 -22.81 -32.38 24.33
N GLU A 633 -23.56 -31.33 24.68
CA GLU A 633 -23.23 -29.94 24.34
C GLU A 633 -21.88 -29.53 24.95
N LYS A 634 -21.55 -30.00 26.16
CA LYS A 634 -20.25 -29.71 26.81
C LYS A 634 -19.08 -30.40 26.11
N GLU A 635 -19.21 -31.66 25.71
CA GLU A 635 -18.16 -32.40 25.00
C GLU A 635 -17.89 -31.83 23.60
N THR A 636 -18.94 -31.60 22.81
CA THR A 636 -18.82 -31.01 21.46
C THR A 636 -18.21 -29.60 21.50
N LEU A 637 -18.54 -28.81 22.52
CA LEU A 637 -17.90 -27.51 22.76
C LEU A 637 -16.42 -27.66 23.13
N ALA A 638 -16.07 -28.63 23.99
CA ALA A 638 -14.69 -28.89 24.37
C ALA A 638 -13.82 -29.30 23.16
N ASP A 639 -14.32 -30.19 22.30
CA ASP A 639 -13.62 -30.62 21.08
C ASP A 639 -13.41 -29.46 20.09
N SER A 640 -14.44 -28.61 19.92
CA SER A 640 -14.35 -27.42 19.07
C SER A 640 -13.31 -26.42 19.59
N VAL A 641 -13.25 -26.19 20.91
CA VAL A 641 -12.26 -25.31 21.56
C VAL A 641 -10.84 -25.88 21.41
N ASN A 642 -10.67 -27.19 21.55
CA ASN A 642 -9.37 -27.86 21.36
C ASN A 642 -8.87 -27.74 19.92
N LEU A 643 -9.75 -27.90 18.92
CA LEU A 643 -9.40 -27.75 17.50
C LEU A 643 -8.95 -26.32 17.18
N LEU A 644 -9.72 -25.30 17.60
CA LEU A 644 -9.37 -23.90 17.37
C LEU A 644 -8.03 -23.52 18.02
N SER A 645 -7.78 -24.02 19.24
CA SER A 645 -6.51 -23.82 19.93
C SER A 645 -5.34 -24.46 19.17
N SER A 646 -5.53 -25.67 18.63
CA SER A 646 -4.53 -26.38 17.83
C SER A 646 -4.20 -25.69 16.51
N ILE A 647 -5.21 -25.13 15.83
CA ILE A 647 -5.02 -24.36 14.58
C ILE A 647 -4.17 -23.13 14.87
N LEU A 648 -4.56 -22.30 15.85
CA LEU A 648 -3.81 -21.10 16.20
C LEU A 648 -2.36 -21.43 16.57
N GLU A 649 -2.15 -22.46 17.40
CA GLU A 649 -0.83 -22.88 17.86
C GLU A 649 0.11 -23.30 16.72
N ASN A 650 -0.43 -23.90 15.65
CA ASN A 650 0.35 -24.42 14.52
C ASN A 650 0.37 -23.51 13.28
N LEU A 651 -0.17 -22.28 13.34
CA LEU A 651 -0.03 -21.31 12.25
C LEU A 651 1.46 -21.00 11.99
N PRO A 652 1.93 -21.04 10.72
CA PRO A 652 3.35 -20.86 10.39
C PRO A 652 3.81 -19.43 10.61
N ASP A 653 2.95 -18.45 10.35
CA ASP A 653 3.24 -17.04 10.58
C ASP A 653 3.05 -16.70 12.08
N PRO A 654 3.93 -15.85 12.65
CA PRO A 654 3.73 -15.28 13.98
C PRO A 654 2.36 -14.58 14.09
N THR A 655 1.47 -15.14 14.92
CA THR A 655 0.11 -14.65 15.11
C THR A 655 -0.25 -14.58 16.59
N PHE A 656 -0.90 -13.49 16.99
CA PHE A 656 -1.41 -13.31 18.34
C PHE A 656 -2.80 -12.67 18.33
N VAL A 657 -3.55 -12.91 19.40
CA VAL A 657 -4.91 -12.39 19.60
C VAL A 657 -4.95 -11.57 20.87
N ILE A 658 -5.63 -10.43 20.85
CA ILE A 658 -5.87 -9.59 22.02
C ILE A 658 -7.36 -9.38 22.27
N ASP A 659 -7.74 -9.15 23.53
CA ASP A 659 -9.09 -8.70 23.90
C ASP A 659 -9.29 -7.21 23.61
N ILE A 660 -10.53 -6.70 23.76
CA ILE A 660 -10.86 -5.27 23.58
C ILE A 660 -10.12 -4.31 24.53
N THR A 661 -9.46 -4.82 25.58
CA THR A 661 -8.65 -4.02 26.50
C THR A 661 -7.16 -4.05 26.15
N GLY A 662 -6.75 -4.88 25.18
CA GLY A 662 -5.38 -5.03 24.71
C GLY A 662 -4.60 -6.17 25.39
N ASN A 663 -5.24 -7.03 26.19
CA ASN A 663 -4.55 -8.17 26.80
C ASN A 663 -4.46 -9.35 25.82
N VAL A 664 -3.35 -10.07 25.84
CA VAL A 664 -3.15 -11.26 25.00
C VAL A 664 -4.10 -12.38 25.40
N LEU A 665 -4.91 -12.84 24.46
CA LEU A 665 -5.79 -14.01 24.58
C LEU A 665 -5.11 -15.28 24.07
N ALA A 666 -4.34 -15.17 22.97
CA ALA A 666 -3.63 -16.28 22.35
C ALA A 666 -2.28 -15.81 21.77
N TRP A 667 -1.27 -16.68 21.83
CA TRP A 667 0.09 -16.41 21.38
C TRP A 667 0.69 -17.67 20.76
N ASN A 668 0.74 -17.76 19.44
CA ASN A 668 1.10 -19.02 18.80
C ASN A 668 2.59 -19.37 18.92
N LYS A 669 2.92 -20.62 18.58
CA LYS A 669 4.29 -21.12 18.55
C LYS A 669 5.25 -20.25 17.73
N SER A 670 4.81 -19.71 16.59
CA SER A 670 5.66 -18.84 15.75
C SER A 670 5.97 -17.50 16.42
N MET A 671 5.06 -16.95 17.22
CA MET A 671 5.34 -15.77 18.06
C MET A 671 6.40 -16.07 19.12
N LYS A 672 6.38 -17.27 19.73
CA LYS A 672 7.44 -17.71 20.66
C LYS A 672 8.79 -17.79 19.98
N ILE A 673 8.86 -18.22 18.72
CA ILE A 673 10.10 -18.26 17.94
C ILE A 673 10.58 -16.83 17.61
N LEU A 674 9.68 -15.96 17.16
CA LEU A 674 9.98 -14.57 16.78
C LEU A 674 10.49 -13.75 17.98
N THR A 675 9.76 -13.78 19.08
CA THR A 675 9.99 -12.91 20.25
C THR A 675 10.92 -13.52 21.30
N ARG A 676 11.06 -14.86 21.29
CA ARG A 676 11.71 -15.69 22.33
C ARG A 676 11.01 -15.65 23.69
N MET A 677 9.70 -15.40 23.71
CA MET A 677 8.89 -15.31 24.94
C MET A 677 7.70 -16.27 24.87
N SER A 678 7.32 -16.87 26.01
CA SER A 678 6.10 -17.68 26.12
C SER A 678 4.86 -16.81 26.32
N GLU A 679 3.69 -17.40 26.05
CA GLU A 679 2.41 -16.75 26.30
C GLU A 679 2.24 -16.34 27.77
N GLU A 680 2.66 -17.17 28.72
CA GLU A 680 2.54 -16.86 30.16
C GLU A 680 3.39 -15.65 30.54
N GLU A 681 4.61 -15.54 30.00
CA GLU A 681 5.50 -14.41 30.28
C GLU A 681 4.93 -13.07 29.78
N VAL A 682 4.21 -13.10 28.67
CA VAL A 682 3.56 -11.91 28.10
C VAL A 682 2.28 -11.59 28.87
N LYS A 683 1.46 -12.59 29.24
CA LYS A 683 0.25 -12.41 30.06
C LYS A 683 0.54 -11.89 31.46
N GLU A 684 1.68 -12.25 32.05
CA GLU A 684 2.14 -11.72 33.34
C GLU A 684 2.56 -10.23 33.28
N GLY A 685 2.57 -9.61 32.10
CA GLY A 685 2.83 -8.17 31.92
C GLY A 685 4.29 -7.78 32.17
N LYS A 686 5.22 -8.73 32.09
CA LYS A 686 6.66 -8.48 32.30
C LYS A 686 7.26 -7.51 31.26
N VAL A 687 6.70 -7.49 30.05
CA VAL A 687 7.12 -6.68 28.90
C VAL A 687 5.89 -6.30 28.08
N SER A 688 5.82 -5.08 27.52
CA SER A 688 4.72 -4.71 26.62
C SER A 688 4.79 -5.47 25.29
N LEU A 689 3.65 -5.70 24.61
CA LEU A 689 3.64 -6.43 23.33
C LEU A 689 4.57 -5.78 22.28
N ALA A 690 4.55 -4.46 22.18
CA ALA A 690 5.42 -3.71 21.28
C ALA A 690 6.90 -3.94 21.59
N GLU A 691 7.29 -3.96 22.87
CA GLU A 691 8.66 -4.27 23.27
C GLU A 691 9.01 -5.75 23.04
N ALA A 692 8.05 -6.67 23.15
CA ALA A 692 8.29 -8.09 22.85
C ALA A 692 8.62 -8.29 21.36
N ILE A 693 7.84 -7.67 20.48
CA ILE A 693 7.89 -7.82 19.02
C ILE A 693 9.00 -6.96 18.40
N TYR A 694 9.02 -5.66 18.73
CA TYR A 694 9.86 -4.66 18.06
C TYR A 694 11.03 -4.16 18.93
N LYS A 695 11.14 -4.61 20.18
CA LYS A 695 12.17 -4.19 21.15
C LYS A 695 12.13 -2.70 21.51
N GLU A 696 11.06 -2.00 21.15
CA GLU A 696 10.80 -0.60 21.46
C GLU A 696 9.31 -0.40 21.78
N LYS A 697 8.97 0.65 22.54
CA LYS A 697 7.58 1.01 22.80
C LYS A 697 7.04 1.81 21.61
N ARG A 698 6.02 1.26 20.95
CA ARG A 698 5.34 1.90 19.82
C ARG A 698 3.93 1.33 19.61
N PRO A 699 3.06 2.02 18.87
CA PRO A 699 1.78 1.47 18.43
C PRO A 699 1.95 0.20 17.59
N LEU A 700 1.12 -0.82 17.84
CA LEU A 700 0.95 -1.98 16.96
C LEU A 700 -0.13 -1.69 15.91
N LEU A 701 -0.17 -2.47 14.82
CA LEU A 701 -1.23 -2.33 13.81
C LEU A 701 -2.59 -2.73 14.41
N ILE A 702 -2.61 -3.78 15.24
CA ILE A 702 -3.79 -4.25 15.98
C ILE A 702 -4.35 -3.21 16.96
N ASP A 703 -3.50 -2.30 17.46
CA ASP A 703 -3.97 -1.24 18.36
C ASP A 703 -4.90 -0.27 17.63
N LYS A 704 -4.77 -0.14 16.29
CA LYS A 704 -5.65 0.67 15.43
C LYS A 704 -7.08 0.12 15.41
N ILE A 705 -7.27 -1.18 15.60
CA ILE A 705 -8.60 -1.80 15.66
C ILE A 705 -9.31 -1.43 16.96
N ILE A 706 -8.59 -1.46 18.08
CA ILE A 706 -9.14 -1.15 19.40
C ILE A 706 -9.29 0.36 19.57
N LYS A 707 -8.34 1.13 19.03
CA LYS A 707 -8.26 2.59 19.10
C LYS A 707 -8.16 3.15 17.68
N PRO A 708 -9.29 3.29 16.96
CA PRO A 708 -9.31 3.80 15.58
C PRO A 708 -8.66 5.19 15.43
N GLU A 709 -8.66 5.99 16.48
CA GLU A 709 -8.02 7.31 16.54
C GLU A 709 -6.49 7.25 16.67
N LEU A 710 -5.89 6.09 16.92
CA LEU A 710 -4.45 5.95 17.14
C LEU A 710 -3.69 6.26 15.87
N ASP A 711 -2.78 7.24 15.93
CA ASP A 711 -1.93 7.55 14.80
C ASP A 711 -0.78 6.54 14.71
N ILE A 712 -0.77 5.82 13.59
CA ILE A 712 0.26 4.84 13.26
C ILE A 712 1.12 5.33 12.08
N THR A 713 0.81 6.50 11.52
CA THR A 713 1.57 7.09 10.41
C THR A 713 2.97 7.45 10.90
N GLY A 714 3.98 6.89 10.24
CA GLY A 714 5.39 6.99 10.63
C GLY A 714 6.01 5.68 11.14
N TYR A 715 5.22 4.73 11.63
CA TYR A 715 5.73 3.39 12.02
C TYR A 715 5.56 2.34 10.92
N TYR A 716 4.58 2.55 10.04
CA TYR A 716 4.18 1.63 8.99
C TYR A 716 4.13 2.32 7.62
N SER A 717 4.37 1.55 6.57
CA SER A 717 4.34 1.97 5.16
C SER A 717 3.33 1.11 4.39
N ASN A 718 2.86 1.58 3.22
CA ASN A 718 1.86 0.85 2.41
C ASN A 718 0.60 0.43 3.19
N PHE A 719 0.14 1.29 4.10
CA PHE A 719 -1.06 1.02 4.89
C PHE A 719 -2.29 0.94 3.99
N LYS A 720 -3.09 -0.12 4.16
CA LYS A 720 -4.38 -0.32 3.50
C LYS A 720 -5.40 -0.81 4.50
N GLU A 721 -6.63 -0.33 4.35
CA GLU A 721 -7.80 -0.78 5.09
C GLU A 721 -8.84 -1.29 4.07
N GLU A 722 -9.27 -2.54 4.23
CA GLU A 722 -10.26 -3.18 3.36
C GLU A 722 -11.21 -4.00 4.24
N ASP A 723 -12.51 -3.67 4.26
CA ASP A 723 -13.54 -4.32 5.08
C ASP A 723 -13.20 -4.43 6.59
N GLY A 724 -12.50 -3.44 7.13
CA GLY A 724 -12.06 -3.42 8.54
C GLY A 724 -10.83 -4.29 8.84
N ILE A 725 -10.20 -4.85 7.81
CA ILE A 725 -8.89 -5.50 7.87
C ILE A 725 -7.81 -4.48 7.54
N TYR A 726 -6.84 -4.34 8.43
CA TYR A 726 -5.70 -3.45 8.26
C TYR A 726 -4.48 -4.24 7.80
N SER A 727 -3.81 -3.78 6.76
CA SER A 727 -2.53 -4.33 6.32
C SER A 727 -1.48 -3.24 6.17
N ALA A 728 -0.22 -3.54 6.50
CA ALA A 728 0.88 -2.60 6.33
C ALA A 728 2.25 -3.29 6.28
N ASP A 729 3.22 -2.61 5.67
CA ASP A 729 4.63 -3.01 5.61
C ASP A 729 5.45 -2.27 6.68
N ILE A 730 6.46 -2.93 7.23
CA ILE A 730 7.51 -2.28 8.03
C ILE A 730 8.91 -2.76 7.61
N ALA A 731 9.87 -1.83 7.62
CA ALA A 731 11.30 -2.11 7.50
C ALA A 731 11.99 -2.07 8.88
N TYR A 732 12.68 -3.15 9.24
CA TYR A 732 13.42 -3.29 10.50
C TYR A 732 14.92 -3.40 10.23
N HIS A 733 15.72 -2.49 10.80
CA HIS A 733 17.18 -2.52 10.66
C HIS A 733 17.84 -3.36 11.77
N LYS A 734 18.59 -4.41 11.41
CA LYS A 734 19.44 -5.13 12.39
C LYS A 734 20.69 -4.32 12.73
N SER A 735 21.07 -4.36 14.01
CA SER A 735 22.34 -3.83 14.54
C SER A 735 23.62 -4.49 13.94
N ARG A 736 23.48 -5.57 13.14
CA ARG A 736 24.58 -6.30 12.48
C ARG A 736 24.28 -6.69 11.02
N GLY A 737 23.74 -5.77 10.23
CA GLY A 737 23.86 -5.83 8.76
C GLY A 737 22.70 -6.47 7.99
N GLY A 738 21.58 -5.76 7.92
CA GLY A 738 20.49 -6.05 6.98
C GLY A 738 19.16 -5.45 7.42
N THR A 739 18.36 -5.00 6.46
CA THR A 739 16.98 -4.54 6.67
C THR A 739 16.03 -5.71 6.43
N ARG A 740 15.20 -6.06 7.41
CA ARG A 740 14.10 -7.01 7.20
C ARG A 740 12.81 -6.28 6.89
N TYR A 741 12.02 -6.81 5.97
CA TYR A 741 10.71 -6.30 5.65
C TYR A 741 9.66 -7.24 6.22
N MET A 742 8.73 -6.72 7.02
CA MET A 742 7.61 -7.48 7.55
C MET A 742 6.30 -6.90 7.02
N TRP A 743 5.40 -7.77 6.59
CA TRP A 743 4.03 -7.45 6.23
C TRP A 743 3.11 -7.89 7.35
N ILE A 744 2.27 -6.98 7.82
CA ILE A 744 1.46 -7.16 9.03
C ILE A 744 0.01 -7.03 8.64
N LEU A 745 -0.81 -7.95 9.14
CA LEU A 745 -2.24 -8.00 8.89
C LEU A 745 -2.96 -8.06 10.23
N ALA A 746 -3.89 -7.14 10.46
CA ALA A 746 -4.70 -7.10 11.67
C ALA A 746 -6.20 -7.09 11.32
N SER A 747 -7.01 -7.89 12.03
CA SER A 747 -8.45 -8.01 11.80
C SER A 747 -9.25 -8.08 13.11
N PRO A 748 -10.44 -7.45 13.19
CA PRO A 748 -11.30 -7.51 14.36
C PRO A 748 -11.98 -8.89 14.52
N LEU A 749 -12.13 -9.34 15.76
CA LEU A 749 -12.89 -10.54 16.11
C LEU A 749 -14.24 -10.14 16.71
N TYR A 750 -15.33 -10.69 16.18
CA TYR A 750 -16.69 -10.44 16.65
C TYR A 750 -17.30 -11.67 17.30
N ASN A 751 -18.17 -11.47 18.29
CA ASN A 751 -19.03 -12.54 18.79
C ASN A 751 -20.28 -12.74 17.92
N SER A 752 -21.07 -13.76 18.25
CA SER A 752 -22.34 -14.08 17.58
C SER A 752 -23.40 -12.96 17.62
N LYS A 753 -23.21 -11.92 18.45
CA LYS A 753 -24.09 -10.74 18.53
C LYS A 753 -23.56 -9.53 17.74
N GLY A 754 -22.49 -9.71 16.97
CA GLY A 754 -21.84 -8.65 16.20
C GLY A 754 -21.05 -7.63 17.04
N MET A 755 -20.81 -7.90 18.33
CA MET A 755 -19.95 -7.05 19.14
C MET A 755 -18.49 -7.49 19.01
N MET A 756 -17.58 -6.53 18.81
CA MET A 756 -16.15 -6.80 18.81
C MET A 756 -15.72 -7.32 20.18
N ILE A 757 -15.03 -8.46 20.21
CA ILE A 757 -14.51 -9.11 21.43
C ILE A 757 -12.99 -9.08 21.51
N GLY A 758 -12.33 -8.73 20.41
CA GLY A 758 -10.89 -8.65 20.34
C GLY A 758 -10.41 -8.38 18.92
N ALA A 759 -9.14 -8.62 18.69
CA ALA A 759 -8.52 -8.54 17.38
C ALA A 759 -7.43 -9.59 17.25
N ILE A 760 -7.07 -9.95 16.02
CA ILE A 760 -5.99 -10.87 15.67
C ILE A 760 -4.99 -10.14 14.77
N GLU A 761 -3.69 -10.33 15.00
CA GLU A 761 -2.62 -9.80 14.15
C GLU A 761 -1.64 -10.91 13.78
N THR A 762 -1.25 -10.92 12.50
CA THR A 762 -0.26 -11.82 11.91
C THR A 762 0.87 -11.01 11.31
N ILE A 763 2.11 -11.46 11.52
CA ILE A 763 3.35 -10.81 11.06
C ILE A 763 4.09 -11.76 10.13
N ARG A 764 4.26 -11.37 8.86
CA ARG A 764 4.93 -12.19 7.83
C ARG A 764 6.25 -11.55 7.38
N ASP A 765 7.32 -12.32 7.29
CA ASP A 765 8.59 -11.84 6.72
C ASP A 765 8.52 -11.85 5.18
N ILE A 766 8.67 -10.68 4.57
CA ILE A 766 8.66 -10.48 3.10
C ILE A 766 10.02 -9.98 2.59
N THR A 767 11.09 -10.13 3.38
CA THR A 767 12.43 -9.62 3.05
C THR A 767 12.92 -10.17 1.71
N GLU A 768 12.90 -11.49 1.53
CA GLU A 768 13.36 -12.13 0.30
C GLU A 768 12.57 -11.66 -0.93
N LEU A 769 11.26 -11.44 -0.76
CA LEU A 769 10.38 -10.96 -1.84
C LEU A 769 10.71 -9.52 -2.24
N LYS A 770 10.89 -8.61 -1.26
CA LYS A 770 11.26 -7.19 -1.52
C LYS A 770 12.68 -7.08 -2.08
N GLU A 771 13.63 -7.84 -1.56
CA GLU A 771 15.02 -7.85 -2.06
C GLU A 771 15.10 -8.42 -3.47
N ALA A 772 14.37 -9.49 -3.78
CA ALA A 772 14.29 -10.05 -5.14
C ALA A 772 13.68 -9.03 -6.12
N HIS A 773 12.58 -8.38 -5.75
CA HIS A 773 11.91 -7.38 -6.60
C HIS A 773 12.79 -6.14 -6.84
N LYS A 774 13.43 -5.63 -5.78
CA LYS A 774 14.38 -4.50 -5.89
C LYS A 774 15.58 -4.86 -6.75
N LYS A 775 16.18 -6.02 -6.52
CA LYS A 775 17.32 -6.50 -7.29
C LYS A 775 16.96 -6.71 -8.75
N GLN A 776 15.76 -7.23 -9.04
CA GLN A 776 15.25 -7.36 -10.40
C GLN A 776 15.09 -6.00 -11.08
N SER A 777 14.48 -5.01 -10.41
CA SER A 777 14.35 -3.63 -10.94
C SER A 777 15.72 -3.02 -11.22
N GLU A 778 16.65 -3.08 -10.25
CA GLU A 778 18.01 -2.54 -10.41
C GLU A 778 18.78 -3.23 -11.54
N LEU A 779 18.62 -4.54 -11.72
CA LEU A 779 19.19 -5.29 -12.84
C LEU A 779 18.58 -4.84 -14.17
N THR A 780 17.26 -4.67 -14.23
CA THR A 780 16.56 -4.19 -15.43
C THR A 780 17.01 -2.78 -15.80
N ASP A 781 17.01 -1.84 -14.86
CA ASP A 781 17.43 -0.45 -15.08
C ASP A 781 18.89 -0.36 -15.53
N LYS A 782 19.77 -1.14 -14.87
CA LYS A 782 21.19 -1.20 -15.21
C LYS A 782 21.43 -1.84 -16.57
N LEU A 783 20.68 -2.88 -16.94
CA LEU A 783 20.72 -3.50 -18.26
C LEU A 783 20.24 -2.53 -19.34
N MET A 784 19.16 -1.78 -19.10
CA MET A 784 18.65 -0.77 -20.03
C MET A 784 19.64 0.37 -20.26
N LEU A 785 20.23 0.92 -19.19
CA LEU A 785 21.24 1.98 -19.28
C LEU A 785 22.51 1.52 -20.01
N LEU A 786 23.05 0.36 -19.61
CA LEU A 786 24.25 -0.20 -20.26
C LEU A 786 23.99 -0.47 -21.74
N SER A 787 22.81 -1.00 -22.08
CA SER A 787 22.51 -1.34 -23.46
C SER A 787 22.23 -0.12 -24.35
N SER A 788 21.64 0.94 -23.80
CA SER A 788 21.41 2.19 -24.54
C SER A 788 22.71 2.93 -24.85
N LEU A 789 23.58 3.09 -23.84
CA LEU A 789 24.90 3.72 -24.00
C LEU A 789 25.79 2.92 -24.97
N THR A 790 25.85 1.60 -24.78
CA THR A 790 26.66 0.72 -25.65
C THR A 790 26.20 0.80 -27.10
N ARG A 791 24.89 0.86 -27.38
CA ARG A 791 24.39 1.01 -28.76
C ARG A 791 24.74 2.36 -29.37
N HIS A 792 24.55 3.45 -28.63
CA HIS A 792 24.89 4.78 -29.12
C HIS A 792 26.39 4.87 -29.43
N ASP A 793 27.24 4.35 -28.56
CA ASP A 793 28.68 4.36 -28.77
C ASP A 793 29.11 3.46 -29.92
N ILE A 794 28.54 2.25 -30.04
CA ILE A 794 28.77 1.38 -31.21
C ILE A 794 28.33 2.09 -32.49
N ARG A 795 27.14 2.70 -32.53
CA ARG A 795 26.64 3.43 -33.71
C ARG A 795 27.62 4.54 -34.11
N ASN A 796 28.10 5.32 -33.14
CA ASN A 796 29.10 6.36 -33.41
C ASN A 796 30.41 5.80 -33.97
N LYS A 797 30.93 4.70 -33.40
CA LYS A 797 32.16 4.06 -33.91
C LYS A 797 31.94 3.48 -35.30
N VAL A 798 30.79 2.87 -35.57
CA VAL A 798 30.42 2.34 -36.90
C VAL A 798 30.33 3.47 -37.93
N THR A 799 29.74 4.61 -37.59
CA THR A 799 29.71 5.80 -38.47
C THR A 799 31.12 6.30 -38.81
N VAL A 800 32.02 6.35 -37.83
CA VAL A 800 33.42 6.75 -38.06
C VAL A 800 34.16 5.75 -38.97
N ILE A 801 33.97 4.44 -38.76
CA ILE A 801 34.56 3.40 -39.60
C ILE A 801 34.02 3.47 -41.03
N ASP A 802 32.73 3.76 -41.20
CA ASP A 802 32.11 3.93 -42.51
C ASP A 802 32.65 5.14 -43.25
N GLY A 803 32.88 6.23 -42.51
CA GLY A 803 33.63 7.39 -42.97
C GLY A 803 35.00 6.97 -43.50
N PHE A 804 35.88 6.40 -42.67
CA PHE A 804 37.23 6.01 -43.10
C PHE A 804 37.27 5.03 -44.27
N ARG A 805 36.35 4.07 -44.33
CA ARG A 805 36.18 3.17 -45.48
C ARG A 805 35.92 3.96 -46.76
N TYR A 806 35.00 4.93 -46.72
CA TYR A 806 34.67 5.76 -47.87
C TYR A 806 35.92 6.48 -48.42
N PHE A 807 36.80 6.98 -47.55
CA PHE A 807 38.08 7.59 -47.98
C PHE A 807 39.02 6.57 -48.59
N ALA A 808 39.23 5.43 -47.93
CA ALA A 808 40.07 4.38 -48.48
C ALA A 808 39.57 3.91 -49.85
N GLU A 809 38.26 3.95 -50.11
CA GLU A 809 37.64 3.56 -51.38
C GLU A 809 37.87 4.62 -52.46
N SER A 810 37.90 5.89 -52.05
CA SER A 810 38.20 7.04 -52.90
C SER A 810 39.71 7.18 -53.23
N GLU A 811 40.59 6.86 -52.27
CA GLU A 811 42.05 6.95 -52.42
C GLU A 811 42.66 5.74 -53.14
N SER A 812 42.02 4.57 -53.08
CA SER A 812 42.57 3.35 -53.67
C SER A 812 42.14 3.13 -55.12
N THR A 813 43.10 3.02 -56.02
CA THR A 813 42.89 2.60 -57.42
C THR A 813 43.02 1.09 -57.62
N GLU A 814 43.46 0.34 -56.60
CA GLU A 814 43.67 -1.10 -56.71
C GLU A 814 42.32 -1.86 -56.67
N PRO A 815 41.97 -2.65 -57.69
CA PRO A 815 40.68 -3.34 -57.76
C PRO A 815 40.40 -4.24 -56.55
N LYS A 816 41.46 -4.86 -56.03
CA LYS A 816 41.39 -5.77 -54.87
C LYS A 816 41.11 -5.04 -53.56
N VAL A 817 41.58 -3.79 -53.43
CA VAL A 817 41.30 -2.96 -52.26
C VAL A 817 39.88 -2.41 -52.32
N LYS A 818 39.39 -2.00 -53.50
CA LYS A 818 37.97 -1.63 -53.67
C LYS A 818 37.01 -2.78 -53.36
N GLU A 819 37.35 -4.00 -53.76
CA GLU A 819 36.58 -5.20 -53.40
C GLU A 819 36.53 -5.43 -51.88
N LEU A 820 37.67 -5.28 -51.18
CA LEU A 820 37.74 -5.38 -49.72
C LEU A 820 36.93 -4.29 -49.01
N LEU A 821 36.93 -3.07 -49.55
CA LEU A 821 36.17 -1.95 -48.99
C LEU A 821 34.67 -2.07 -49.25
N ALA A 822 34.26 -2.64 -50.38
CA ALA A 822 32.87 -3.01 -50.63
C ALA A 822 32.38 -4.09 -49.66
N LEU A 823 33.22 -5.08 -49.34
CA LEU A 823 32.93 -6.06 -48.28
C LEU A 823 32.79 -5.39 -46.91
N GLN A 824 33.67 -4.43 -46.59
CA GLN A 824 33.59 -3.66 -45.35
C GLN A 824 32.31 -2.82 -45.28
N LYS A 825 31.87 -2.20 -46.38
CA LYS A 825 30.60 -1.46 -46.49
C LYS A 825 29.42 -2.33 -46.10
N ASN A 826 29.36 -3.54 -46.65
CA ASN A 826 28.28 -4.49 -46.34
C ASN A 826 28.29 -4.87 -44.86
N ALA A 827 29.47 -5.16 -44.29
CA ALA A 827 29.59 -5.48 -42.87
C ALA A 827 29.15 -4.34 -41.94
N ILE A 828 29.43 -3.09 -42.31
CA ILE A 828 29.00 -1.88 -41.59
C ILE A 828 27.48 -1.72 -41.63
N GLN A 829 26.87 -1.91 -42.81
CA GLN A 829 25.42 -1.87 -42.96
C GLN A 829 24.73 -2.98 -42.15
N ASP A 830 25.31 -4.18 -42.13
CA ASP A 830 24.81 -5.29 -41.32
C ASP A 830 24.92 -5.01 -39.81
N MET A 831 26.02 -4.37 -39.37
CA MET A 831 26.14 -3.89 -37.99
C MET A 831 25.06 -2.85 -37.63
N GLY A 832 24.77 -1.92 -38.55
CA GLY A 832 23.68 -0.94 -38.38
C GLY A 832 22.34 -1.62 -38.13
N LYS A 833 21.99 -2.62 -38.94
CA LYS A 833 20.77 -3.43 -38.80
C LYS A 833 20.73 -4.22 -37.49
N LEU A 834 21.87 -4.78 -37.05
CA LEU A 834 21.97 -5.48 -35.76
C LEU A 834 21.73 -4.56 -34.55
N ILE A 835 22.19 -3.31 -34.61
CA ILE A 835 21.97 -2.32 -33.56
C ILE A 835 20.50 -1.91 -33.48
N GLU A 836 19.86 -1.67 -34.63
CA GLU A 836 18.42 -1.40 -34.76
C GLU A 836 17.60 -2.58 -34.21
N PHE A 837 17.94 -3.81 -34.61
CA PHE A 837 17.31 -5.03 -34.09
C PHE A 837 17.47 -5.16 -32.56
N SER A 838 18.68 -4.92 -32.04
CA SER A 838 18.93 -4.97 -30.59
C SER A 838 18.10 -3.94 -29.82
N LYS A 839 17.82 -2.78 -30.41
CA LYS A 839 16.94 -1.76 -29.83
C LYS A 839 15.50 -2.27 -29.81
N ALA A 840 14.97 -2.67 -30.96
CA ALA A 840 13.59 -3.17 -31.07
C ALA A 840 13.34 -4.38 -30.15
N TYR A 841 14.28 -5.33 -30.07
CA TYR A 841 14.16 -6.52 -29.23
C TYR A 841 14.08 -6.21 -27.73
N GLN A 842 14.70 -5.13 -27.27
CA GLN A 842 14.61 -4.72 -25.87
C GLN A 842 13.33 -3.96 -25.54
N GLU A 843 12.78 -3.24 -26.52
CA GLU A 843 11.54 -2.48 -26.37
C GLU A 843 10.30 -3.39 -26.33
N ILE A 844 10.43 -4.65 -26.77
CA ILE A 844 9.40 -5.71 -26.67
C ILE A 844 8.93 -5.84 -25.21
N GLY A 845 7.65 -5.59 -24.97
CA GLY A 845 7.01 -5.82 -23.68
C GLY A 845 7.42 -4.84 -22.57
N ILE A 846 8.11 -3.74 -22.89
CA ILE A 846 8.34 -2.63 -21.96
C ILE A 846 7.04 -1.84 -21.74
N HIS A 847 6.30 -1.59 -22.81
CA HIS A 847 5.07 -0.81 -22.78
C HIS A 847 3.85 -1.74 -22.69
N GLU A 848 2.82 -1.30 -21.97
CA GLU A 848 1.55 -2.01 -21.98
C GLU A 848 0.96 -2.00 -23.40
N PRO A 849 0.49 -3.15 -23.92
CA PRO A 849 -0.16 -3.22 -25.21
C PRO A 849 -1.36 -2.27 -25.31
N SER A 850 -1.64 -1.78 -26.50
CA SER A 850 -2.72 -0.82 -26.74
C SER A 850 -3.49 -1.15 -28.02
N TRP A 851 -4.62 -0.49 -28.21
CA TRP A 851 -5.41 -0.62 -29.44
C TRP A 851 -4.71 0.15 -30.57
N GLN A 852 -4.35 -0.57 -31.63
CA GLN A 852 -3.52 -0.08 -32.74
C GLN A 852 -4.31 -0.14 -34.05
N ASN A 853 -4.34 0.96 -34.80
CA ASN A 853 -5.00 1.02 -36.11
C ASN A 853 -4.17 0.29 -37.16
N VAL A 854 -4.71 -0.83 -37.67
CA VAL A 854 -3.95 -1.75 -38.52
C VAL A 854 -3.66 -1.16 -39.90
N CYS A 855 -4.67 -0.58 -40.58
CA CYS A 855 -4.46 -0.04 -41.93
C CYS A 855 -3.50 1.16 -41.91
N GLU A 856 -3.65 2.08 -40.95
CA GLU A 856 -2.77 3.26 -40.87
C GLU A 856 -1.30 2.86 -40.69
N LEU A 857 -1.04 1.89 -39.81
CA LEU A 857 0.31 1.40 -39.56
C LEU A 857 0.89 0.65 -40.76
N PHE A 858 0.08 -0.16 -41.44
CA PHE A 858 0.49 -0.86 -42.65
C PHE A 858 0.82 0.09 -43.80
N GLU A 859 -0.08 1.03 -44.12
CA GLU A 859 0.13 2.00 -45.19
C GLU A 859 1.39 2.84 -44.92
N ARG A 860 1.56 3.30 -43.68
CA ARG A 860 2.77 4.04 -43.28
C ARG A 860 4.03 3.20 -43.46
N ALA A 861 3.99 1.92 -43.10
CA ALA A 861 5.13 1.02 -43.18
C ALA A 861 5.55 0.75 -44.64
N VAL A 862 4.58 0.48 -45.53
CA VAL A 862 4.86 0.21 -46.95
C VAL A 862 5.40 1.46 -47.65
N LEU A 863 4.80 2.62 -47.42
CA LEU A 863 5.26 3.92 -47.94
C LEU A 863 6.70 4.24 -47.52
N GLN A 864 7.11 3.89 -46.29
CA GLN A 864 8.47 4.12 -45.83
C GLN A 864 9.49 3.22 -46.54
N VAL A 865 9.10 2.00 -46.94
CA VAL A 865 10.01 1.05 -47.60
C VAL A 865 10.20 1.40 -49.08
N SER A 866 9.12 1.69 -49.81
CA SER A 866 9.20 2.12 -51.20
C SER A 866 7.94 2.86 -51.64
N ALA A 867 8.12 4.02 -52.26
CA ALA A 867 7.02 4.81 -52.83
C ALA A 867 6.48 4.22 -54.14
N ASP A 868 7.22 3.30 -54.77
CA ASP A 868 6.86 2.71 -56.06
C ASP A 868 5.95 1.47 -55.94
N LEU A 869 5.73 0.98 -54.72
CA LEU A 869 4.86 -0.16 -54.46
C LEU A 869 3.39 0.25 -54.40
N LYS A 870 2.53 -0.52 -55.07
CA LYS A 870 1.08 -0.37 -54.93
C LYS A 870 0.60 -1.03 -53.64
N GLN A 871 0.12 -0.22 -52.69
CA GLN A 871 -0.49 -0.72 -51.46
C GLN A 871 -2.02 -0.87 -51.59
N VAL A 872 -2.57 -1.97 -51.08
CA VAL A 872 -4.02 -2.24 -51.08
C VAL A 872 -4.44 -2.68 -49.67
N CYS A 873 -5.08 -1.80 -48.88
CA CYS A 873 -5.71 -2.17 -47.60
C CYS A 873 -7.21 -2.39 -47.81
N ASP A 874 -7.69 -3.63 -47.69
CA ASP A 874 -9.12 -3.98 -47.73
C ASP A 874 -9.61 -4.37 -46.33
N ILE A 875 -9.45 -3.44 -45.38
CA ILE A 875 -9.90 -3.62 -43.99
C ILE A 875 -10.74 -2.40 -43.59
N GLN A 876 -11.96 -2.64 -43.12
CA GLN A 876 -12.81 -1.59 -42.54
C GLN A 876 -12.29 -1.24 -41.14
N GLN A 877 -11.76 -0.02 -40.94
CA GLN A 877 -11.30 0.56 -39.66
C GLN A 877 -11.19 -0.45 -38.50
N ALA A 878 -10.18 -1.33 -38.57
CA ALA A 878 -9.96 -2.37 -37.58
C ALA A 878 -8.81 -1.99 -36.67
N GLU A 879 -8.98 -2.29 -35.39
CA GLU A 879 -7.94 -2.14 -34.39
C GLU A 879 -7.62 -3.49 -33.75
N ILE A 880 -6.33 -3.72 -33.50
CA ILE A 880 -5.85 -4.89 -32.75
C ILE A 880 -5.21 -4.44 -31.46
N TYR A 881 -5.41 -5.26 -30.42
CA TYR A 881 -4.71 -5.09 -29.15
C TYR A 881 -3.32 -5.72 -29.27
N ALA A 882 -2.31 -4.88 -29.47
CA ALA A 882 -0.94 -5.29 -29.76
C ALA A 882 0.08 -4.37 -29.07
N ASP A 883 1.32 -4.84 -28.97
CA ASP A 883 2.45 -4.02 -28.53
C ASP A 883 2.65 -2.83 -29.51
N ASN A 884 3.15 -1.70 -29.01
CA ASN A 884 3.41 -0.50 -29.81
C ASN A 884 4.41 -0.76 -30.95
N LEU A 885 5.21 -1.82 -30.87
CA LEU A 885 6.11 -2.29 -31.92
C LEU A 885 5.39 -3.01 -33.08
N ILE A 886 4.06 -3.12 -33.10
CA ILE A 886 3.34 -3.72 -34.23
C ILE A 886 3.64 -3.03 -35.57
N TYR A 887 4.00 -1.74 -35.55
CA TYR A 887 4.52 -1.03 -36.72
C TYR A 887 5.75 -1.72 -37.35
N GLN A 888 6.68 -2.17 -36.50
CA GLN A 888 7.88 -2.89 -36.94
C GLN A 888 7.52 -4.22 -37.61
N VAL A 889 6.37 -4.83 -37.28
CA VAL A 889 5.92 -6.05 -37.96
C VAL A 889 5.65 -5.77 -39.43
N PHE A 890 4.82 -4.76 -39.72
CA PHE A 890 4.49 -4.39 -41.10
C PHE A 890 5.71 -3.87 -41.87
N TYR A 891 6.57 -3.08 -41.23
CA TYR A 891 7.80 -2.58 -41.84
C TYR A 891 8.74 -3.73 -42.25
N ASN A 892 8.98 -4.69 -41.36
CA ASN A 892 9.86 -5.82 -41.67
C ASN A 892 9.27 -6.77 -42.73
N LEU A 893 7.94 -6.95 -42.75
CA LEU A 893 7.29 -7.72 -43.81
C LEU A 893 7.44 -7.02 -45.17
N ALA A 894 7.18 -5.71 -45.25
CA ALA A 894 7.34 -4.93 -46.48
C ALA A 894 8.80 -4.86 -46.95
N GLU A 895 9.76 -4.67 -46.03
CA GLU A 895 11.20 -4.69 -46.34
C GLU A 895 11.61 -6.06 -46.92
N ASN A 896 11.10 -7.16 -46.36
CA ASN A 896 11.36 -8.50 -46.87
C ASN A 896 10.76 -8.73 -48.25
N SER A 897 9.56 -8.23 -48.52
CA SER A 897 8.93 -8.30 -49.85
C SER A 897 9.81 -7.62 -50.91
N VAL A 898 10.32 -6.41 -50.65
CA VAL A 898 11.20 -5.71 -51.60
C VAL A 898 12.55 -6.43 -51.77
N ARG A 899 13.12 -6.93 -50.68
CA ARG A 899 14.46 -7.52 -50.69
C ARG A 899 14.50 -8.91 -51.33
N HIS A 900 13.47 -9.72 -51.07
CA HIS A 900 13.46 -11.15 -51.41
C HIS A 900 12.41 -11.52 -52.46
N GLY A 901 11.38 -10.69 -52.65
CA GLY A 901 10.29 -10.98 -53.57
C GLY A 901 10.64 -10.80 -55.05
N GLY A 902 11.83 -10.27 -55.38
CA GLY A 902 12.28 -10.07 -56.76
C GLY A 902 11.60 -8.87 -57.41
N ASN A 903 10.56 -9.10 -58.22
CA ASN A 903 9.79 -8.05 -58.91
C ASN A 903 8.41 -7.85 -58.25
N VAL A 904 8.40 -7.50 -56.96
CA VAL A 904 7.16 -7.16 -56.25
C VAL A 904 6.64 -5.83 -56.78
N THR A 905 5.36 -5.79 -57.14
CA THR A 905 4.67 -4.57 -57.56
C THR A 905 3.54 -4.18 -56.62
N THR A 906 2.95 -5.15 -55.93
CA THR A 906 1.76 -4.94 -55.09
C THR A 906 1.91 -5.65 -53.75
N ILE A 907 1.58 -4.95 -52.66
CA ILE A 907 1.43 -5.52 -51.33
C ILE A 907 -0.01 -5.25 -50.85
N SER A 908 -0.70 -6.29 -50.38
CA SER A 908 -2.07 -6.19 -49.90
C SER A 908 -2.21 -6.63 -48.45
N LEU A 909 -3.17 -6.01 -47.76
CA LEU A 909 -3.56 -6.37 -46.41
C LEU A 909 -5.09 -6.49 -46.33
N HIS A 910 -5.58 -7.64 -45.87
CA HIS A 910 -7.01 -7.88 -45.69
C HIS A 910 -7.28 -8.65 -44.40
N VAL A 911 -8.53 -8.67 -43.96
CA VAL A 911 -8.98 -9.38 -42.76
C VAL A 911 -10.00 -10.44 -43.14
N ASP A 912 -9.79 -11.66 -42.68
CA ASP A 912 -10.75 -12.75 -42.74
C ASP A 912 -11.36 -12.99 -41.34
N THR A 913 -12.66 -12.76 -41.21
CA THR A 913 -13.44 -13.01 -39.99
C THR A 913 -14.39 -14.21 -40.13
N SER A 914 -14.19 -15.08 -41.12
CA SER A 914 -15.10 -16.20 -41.41
C SER A 914 -14.94 -17.41 -40.46
N GLY A 915 -13.82 -17.50 -39.75
CA GLY A 915 -13.54 -18.54 -38.75
C GLY A 915 -13.72 -18.09 -37.29
N ASP A 916 -13.41 -18.99 -36.35
CA ASP A 916 -13.55 -18.73 -34.89
C ASP A 916 -12.65 -17.60 -34.35
N ASN A 917 -11.55 -17.29 -35.05
CA ASN A 917 -10.63 -16.20 -34.71
C ASN A 917 -10.41 -15.30 -35.94
N PRO A 918 -10.39 -13.96 -35.78
CA PRO A 918 -10.05 -13.05 -36.88
C PRO A 918 -8.58 -13.24 -37.32
N VAL A 919 -8.37 -13.23 -38.64
CA VAL A 919 -7.04 -13.39 -39.25
C VAL A 919 -6.73 -12.17 -40.12
N ILE A 920 -5.64 -11.48 -39.82
CA ILE A 920 -5.07 -10.47 -40.74
C ILE A 920 -4.14 -11.20 -41.71
N VAL A 921 -4.32 -10.97 -42.99
CA VAL A 921 -3.54 -11.59 -44.06
C VAL A 921 -2.74 -10.52 -44.80
N PHE A 922 -1.43 -10.68 -44.82
CA PHE A 922 -0.48 -9.87 -45.59
C PHE A 922 0.00 -10.67 -46.81
N GLU A 923 -0.12 -10.11 -48.01
CA GLU A 923 0.29 -10.75 -49.25
C GLU A 923 1.16 -9.83 -50.13
N ASP A 924 2.09 -10.43 -50.86
CA ASP A 924 2.81 -9.77 -51.97
C ASP A 924 2.68 -10.58 -53.27
N ASP A 925 3.05 -9.99 -54.40
CA ASP A 925 3.07 -10.64 -55.71
C ASP A 925 4.49 -11.10 -56.14
N GLY A 926 5.36 -11.36 -55.15
CA GLY A 926 6.76 -11.70 -55.37
C GLY A 926 7.04 -13.18 -55.65
N GLN A 927 8.27 -13.60 -55.38
CA GLN A 927 8.71 -14.98 -55.56
C GLN A 927 8.14 -15.96 -54.51
N GLY A 928 7.73 -15.49 -53.33
CA GLY A 928 7.25 -16.37 -52.25
C GLY A 928 8.36 -17.18 -51.55
N ILE A 929 7.98 -17.96 -50.53
CA ILE A 929 8.89 -18.81 -49.72
C ILE A 929 8.70 -20.28 -50.09
N ALA A 930 9.80 -21.03 -50.26
CA ALA A 930 9.75 -22.45 -50.58
C ALA A 930 9.14 -23.26 -49.41
N ASP A 931 8.32 -24.27 -49.72
CA ASP A 931 7.54 -25.01 -48.70
C ASP A 931 8.37 -25.57 -47.53
N HIS A 932 9.62 -25.99 -47.79
CA HIS A 932 10.51 -26.53 -46.76
C HIS A 932 11.12 -25.46 -45.84
N GLU A 933 11.07 -24.19 -46.22
CA GLU A 933 11.66 -23.06 -45.50
C GLU A 933 10.63 -22.29 -44.65
N LYS A 934 9.32 -22.45 -44.90
CA LYS A 934 8.23 -21.63 -44.32
C LYS A 934 8.21 -21.54 -42.79
N GLU A 935 8.50 -22.62 -42.08
CA GLU A 935 8.64 -22.60 -40.60
C GLU A 935 10.04 -22.19 -40.15
N HIS A 936 11.06 -22.50 -40.96
CA HIS A 936 12.45 -22.23 -40.62
C HIS A 936 12.79 -20.74 -40.71
N VAL A 937 12.13 -19.97 -41.58
CA VAL A 937 12.35 -18.52 -41.71
C VAL A 937 12.02 -17.71 -40.45
N PHE A 938 11.23 -18.27 -39.53
CA PHE A 938 10.97 -17.66 -38.22
C PHE A 938 12.00 -18.05 -37.15
N LEU A 939 12.97 -18.92 -37.45
CA LEU A 939 14.03 -19.30 -36.52
C LEU A 939 15.14 -18.25 -36.48
N ARG A 940 15.67 -18.02 -35.27
CA ARG A 940 16.74 -17.06 -35.03
C ARG A 940 17.98 -17.40 -35.86
N GLY A 941 18.41 -16.46 -36.71
CA GLY A 941 19.63 -16.58 -37.51
C GLY A 941 19.47 -17.40 -38.80
N TYR A 942 18.24 -17.69 -39.23
CA TYR A 942 17.96 -18.38 -40.48
C TYR A 942 17.83 -17.40 -41.65
N GLY A 943 18.56 -17.64 -42.75
CA GLY A 943 18.61 -16.78 -43.94
C GLY A 943 20.00 -16.20 -44.24
N LYS A 944 20.20 -15.61 -45.43
CA LYS A 944 21.54 -15.22 -45.91
C LYS A 944 22.11 -13.93 -45.31
N ASN A 945 21.26 -13.00 -44.82
CA ASN A 945 21.66 -11.66 -44.36
C ASN A 945 21.02 -11.33 -43.00
N THR A 946 21.52 -11.96 -41.93
CA THR A 946 21.19 -11.78 -40.49
C THR A 946 20.08 -12.65 -39.88
N GLY A 947 18.97 -12.94 -40.58
CA GLY A 947 17.95 -13.90 -40.12
C GLY A 947 17.20 -13.53 -38.82
N PHE A 948 17.08 -12.23 -38.52
CA PHE A 948 16.45 -11.73 -37.30
C PHE A 948 15.07 -11.07 -37.51
N GLY A 949 14.71 -10.66 -38.73
CA GLY A 949 13.48 -9.89 -39.01
C GLY A 949 12.19 -10.67 -38.76
N LEU A 950 12.01 -11.84 -39.40
CA LEU A 950 10.81 -12.68 -39.19
C LEU A 950 10.76 -13.29 -37.79
N PHE A 951 11.92 -13.58 -37.18
CA PHE A 951 12.01 -13.95 -35.77
C PHE A 951 11.45 -12.83 -34.87
N LEU A 952 11.87 -11.58 -35.08
CA LEU A 952 11.38 -10.43 -34.32
C LEU A 952 9.87 -10.26 -34.45
N ILE A 953 9.34 -10.41 -35.67
CA ILE A 953 7.90 -10.36 -35.94
C ILE A 953 7.16 -11.35 -35.05
N ARG A 954 7.63 -12.59 -34.98
CA ARG A 954 6.99 -13.63 -34.16
C ARG A 954 7.03 -13.31 -32.67
N GLU A 955 8.16 -12.77 -32.17
CA GLU A 955 8.28 -12.37 -30.76
C GLU A 955 7.38 -11.19 -30.41
N ILE A 956 7.27 -10.17 -31.28
CA ILE A 956 6.37 -9.01 -31.07
C ILE A 956 4.90 -9.47 -31.01
N LEU A 957 4.47 -10.30 -31.96
CA LEU A 957 3.10 -10.79 -32.03
C LEU A 957 2.74 -11.71 -30.85
N ALA A 958 3.70 -12.51 -30.37
CA ALA A 958 3.48 -13.43 -29.25
C ALA A 958 3.15 -12.73 -27.93
N ILE A 959 3.53 -11.46 -27.73
CA ILE A 959 3.22 -10.67 -26.52
C ILE A 959 1.72 -10.65 -26.23
N THR A 960 0.91 -10.45 -27.28
CA THR A 960 -0.55 -10.41 -27.18
C THR A 960 -1.21 -11.70 -27.65
N GLY A 961 -0.44 -12.78 -27.79
CA GLY A 961 -0.93 -14.09 -28.22
C GLY A 961 -1.33 -14.16 -29.69
N ILE A 962 -0.90 -13.21 -30.52
CA ILE A 962 -1.09 -13.26 -31.97
C ILE A 962 -0.06 -14.24 -32.55
N SER A 963 -0.52 -15.18 -33.38
CA SER A 963 0.36 -16.13 -34.07
C SER A 963 0.49 -15.79 -35.54
N ILE A 964 1.64 -16.01 -36.14
CA ILE A 964 1.91 -15.79 -37.56
C ILE A 964 2.37 -17.09 -38.22
N VAL A 965 1.84 -17.36 -39.42
CA VAL A 965 2.21 -18.52 -40.26
C VAL A 965 2.32 -18.05 -41.71
N GLU A 966 3.20 -18.66 -42.50
CA GLU A 966 3.28 -18.43 -43.95
C GLU A 966 2.58 -19.57 -44.71
N ASN A 967 1.59 -19.22 -45.53
CA ASN A 967 0.73 -20.14 -46.29
C ASN A 967 0.72 -19.84 -47.81
N GLY A 968 1.68 -19.04 -48.30
CA GLY A 968 1.76 -18.63 -49.70
C GLY A 968 2.17 -19.76 -50.63
N ILE A 969 1.98 -19.58 -51.94
CA ILE A 969 2.40 -20.55 -52.94
C ILE A 969 3.73 -20.07 -53.53
N TYR A 970 4.78 -20.89 -53.42
CA TYR A 970 6.08 -20.54 -54.00
C TYR A 970 5.94 -20.23 -55.50
N GLY A 971 6.45 -19.07 -55.91
CA GLY A 971 6.34 -18.50 -57.25
C GLY A 971 5.12 -17.59 -57.48
N GLN A 972 4.25 -17.41 -56.49
CA GLN A 972 3.05 -16.55 -56.56
C GLN A 972 3.00 -15.48 -55.45
N GLY A 973 4.12 -15.30 -54.72
CA GLY A 973 4.22 -14.36 -53.62
C GLY A 973 4.14 -15.00 -52.24
N VAL A 974 4.34 -14.19 -51.21
CA VAL A 974 4.19 -14.61 -49.80
C VAL A 974 2.76 -14.39 -49.34
N ARG A 975 2.29 -15.22 -48.40
CA ARG A 975 1.03 -15.01 -47.68
C ARG A 975 1.25 -15.26 -46.20
N PHE A 976 1.37 -14.19 -45.42
CA PHE A 976 1.48 -14.27 -43.96
C PHE A 976 0.12 -14.10 -43.32
N GLU A 977 -0.30 -15.10 -42.56
CA GLU A 977 -1.57 -15.13 -41.83
C GLU A 977 -1.32 -14.93 -40.33
N MET A 978 -1.82 -13.81 -39.80
CA MET A 978 -1.74 -13.43 -38.39
C MET A 978 -3.07 -13.72 -37.70
N LYS A 979 -3.13 -14.77 -36.89
CA LYS A 979 -4.33 -15.18 -36.15
C LYS A 979 -4.40 -14.44 -34.81
N ILE A 980 -5.49 -13.70 -34.60
CA ILE A 980 -5.66 -12.81 -33.46
C ILE A 980 -6.65 -13.44 -32.47
N PRO A 981 -6.38 -13.41 -31.15
CA PRO A 981 -7.37 -13.82 -30.15
C PRO A 981 -8.66 -12.98 -30.26
N VAL A 982 -9.83 -13.60 -30.12
CA VAL A 982 -11.16 -12.93 -30.28
C VAL A 982 -11.29 -11.61 -29.50
N ASN A 983 -10.74 -11.55 -28.29
CA ASN A 983 -10.83 -10.35 -27.44
C ASN A 983 -9.82 -9.23 -27.81
N ASN A 984 -8.90 -9.50 -28.74
CA ASN A 984 -7.82 -8.59 -29.14
C ASN A 984 -8.05 -7.96 -30.52
N PHE A 985 -9.28 -8.04 -31.05
CA PHE A 985 -9.68 -7.44 -32.32
C PHE A 985 -10.99 -6.68 -32.16
N ARG A 986 -11.10 -5.48 -32.73
CA ARG A 986 -12.37 -4.72 -32.78
C ARG A 986 -12.50 -3.94 -34.08
N LEU A 987 -13.74 -3.76 -34.53
CA LEU A 987 -14.10 -2.86 -35.62
C LEU A 987 -14.58 -1.53 -35.00
N VAL A 988 -14.02 -0.40 -35.45
CA VAL A 988 -14.27 0.92 -34.86
C VAL A 988 -15.73 1.39 -35.03
N ASN A 989 -16.52 0.73 -35.88
CA ASN A 989 -17.94 1.03 -36.09
C ASN A 989 -18.90 0.48 -34.99
N ASP A 990 -18.44 -0.35 -34.05
CA ASP A 990 -19.30 -0.92 -33.00
C ASP A 990 -19.45 -0.05 -31.73
N MET A 991 -18.76 1.09 -31.62
CA MET A 991 -18.83 2.00 -30.45
C MET A 991 -19.78 3.21 -30.62
N LYS A 992 -20.86 3.07 -31.40
CA LYS A 992 -21.97 4.06 -31.39
C LYS A 992 -23.29 3.55 -30.83
N ASN A 993 -23.38 2.28 -30.41
CA ASN A 993 -24.54 1.73 -29.72
C ASN A 993 -24.10 0.77 -28.59
N SER A 994 -23.55 1.31 -27.50
CA SER A 994 -23.49 0.61 -26.21
C SER A 994 -23.50 1.60 -25.07
#